data_AF-A0A9X3X3X7-F1
#
_entry.id   AF-A0A9X3X3X7-F1
#
_cell.length_a   1.000
_cell.length_b   1.000
_cell.length_c   1.000
_cell.angle_alpha   90.00
_cell.angle_beta   90.00
_cell.angle_gamma   90.00
#
_symmetry.space_group_name_H-M   'P 1'
#
loop_
_entity.id
_entity.type
_entity.pdbx_description
1 polymer ?
#
loop_
_entity_poly.entity_id
_entity_poly.type
_entity_poly.pdbx_seq_one_letter_code
_entity_poly.pdbx_strand_id
1 'polypeptide(L)'
;MSKFKGFLAVLAALCVFVFAGRAEATHFRYGNITWSVPDPVSAPRTVRFDVTMAWHVKSFIGSTTLYFGDGGFNPNTQGAFVGSGYDATGDEYHFYRYAATHTYNAPGQYTAYFSDCCRISELINAHDENFRVEAKVDLTPGNTANPVSVVPAMIQMQVNGIRTIQIPAVDPDGQPVTCRFSTIPEANPNPIYPAVTHYPPKIPSTGAVPTLAVSNTPPGCTLTWNTNGGVAGSRFAVQVMLESQNPNNGNISSAALDFIIELVQSPVPTCTGSGDYVVDMGQTFNTSFTGTSNSFLKMTSIGSFGVLNPIPGTTQPSPFTTNLTWSPGLGEEGTRVLAVIYTNQLNVSGYCTLTVTVPECAVYGTPCSTGIGACLGTGIEQCVGPNVECTAVAKDPMPEICNGIDDDCNDTIDDNNPEAGTVCPTNLPPACGTGLTNCNAGVLECIPDVAPGSVAETCNAIDDDCDGTTDEGFNLGTSCIVGNGVCEAVGKLICDAAGGTMCDAVPSVPMTEACDGADNDCDGVADEDFGLGDACTNGDGECTASGVLVCNAMGGAVCNAVPGAPVAEVCGDGKDNDCDKVIDNGCGDQDGDGLHDGLEEEVGTNPNDADSDDDGVIDSEEPLWDEDSDGDGLINALDPDSDDDGLFDGTELGKDCSDPATEAQFGHCRADGDSGQTGTDPLNPDSDGDGKSDGSEDPNLNGVVDMNEGNPENPGDANLTKDFDGDGLGDELEMALGTNEKDADSDDDGLLDGDESNPTDDTDGDGIVNVRDVDSDNDALFDGTEAGKGCQHPATNAMAGHCRADGDLGGTKTSPVARDSDGGGVSDGAEDGNLNGVINAGELDPKAGSDDADVIDTDGDGLSDGLEKALGTGVNDADSDDDGLLDGAEPNPSDDTDGDGGINLEDADADNDGLADGTEAGRSCDGEGTDAAAQKCTADADNGATKTLVLVADTDGGSKLDGAEDTNLNGVVDPGETNPLFAGDDLTQPECTTDADCGDASSGKICQDQRCVAGCRGVDGNGCPDGQVCTSTSDSVGQCQAEPPPDNQPEPTNPEGCGCRTAPAQGGALPLTLTLVAGLLFATRRRRAA
;
A
#
# COMPACT_ATOMS: atom_id res chain seq x y z
N MET A 1 -79.14 38.61 -12.50
CA MET A 1 -78.00 37.81 -12.00
C MET A 1 -76.80 37.92 -12.96
N SER A 2 -76.16 39.09 -13.09
CA SER A 2 -75.00 39.25 -14.01
C SER A 2 -73.65 39.35 -13.31
N LYS A 3 -73.58 39.84 -12.07
CA LYS A 3 -72.31 40.02 -11.34
C LYS A 3 -71.59 38.71 -10.94
N PHE A 4 -72.30 37.59 -10.87
CA PHE A 4 -71.70 36.30 -10.48
C PHE A 4 -70.87 35.62 -11.59
N LYS A 5 -71.10 35.97 -12.88
CA LYS A 5 -70.30 35.44 -14.00
C LYS A 5 -68.91 36.09 -14.10
N GLY A 6 -68.74 37.31 -13.60
CA GLY A 6 -67.44 37.98 -13.58
C GLY A 6 -66.47 37.37 -12.56
N PHE A 7 -66.96 37.05 -11.36
CA PHE A 7 -66.09 36.54 -10.28
C PHE A 7 -65.53 35.16 -10.59
N LEU A 8 -66.33 34.26 -11.20
CA LEU A 8 -65.87 32.94 -11.60
C LEU A 8 -64.85 32.99 -12.77
N ALA A 9 -65.01 33.96 -13.68
CA ALA A 9 -64.06 34.17 -14.78
C ALA A 9 -62.73 34.76 -14.28
N VAL A 10 -62.74 35.62 -13.26
CA VAL A 10 -61.52 36.14 -12.64
C VAL A 10 -60.81 35.07 -11.80
N LEU A 11 -61.54 34.21 -11.09
CA LEU A 11 -60.91 33.09 -10.36
C LEU A 11 -60.30 32.05 -11.31
N ALA A 12 -61.00 31.69 -12.39
CA ALA A 12 -60.46 30.82 -13.43
C ALA A 12 -59.25 31.43 -14.17
N ALA A 13 -59.19 32.76 -14.29
CA ALA A 13 -57.99 33.44 -14.80
C ALA A 13 -56.83 33.40 -13.78
N LEU A 14 -57.07 33.66 -12.49
CA LEU A 14 -56.02 33.62 -11.47
C LEU A 14 -55.42 32.22 -11.30
N CYS A 15 -56.23 31.16 -11.30
CA CYS A 15 -55.72 29.78 -11.19
C CYS A 15 -54.91 29.32 -12.42
N VAL A 16 -54.98 30.03 -13.55
CA VAL A 16 -54.16 29.78 -14.75
C VAL A 16 -52.85 30.59 -14.73
N PHE A 17 -52.66 31.48 -13.75
CA PHE A 17 -51.48 32.36 -13.61
C PHE A 17 -50.59 32.05 -12.39
N VAL A 18 -50.81 30.93 -11.69
CA VAL A 18 -50.00 30.50 -10.53
C VAL A 18 -49.45 29.06 -10.66
N PHE A 19 -49.93 28.28 -11.64
CA PHE A 19 -49.29 27.02 -12.08
C PHE A 19 -48.90 27.07 -13.56
N ALA A 20 -48.36 28.22 -13.98
CA ALA A 20 -47.37 28.25 -15.04
C ALA A 20 -46.00 28.00 -14.37
N GLY A 21 -45.72 26.75 -14.01
CA GLY A 21 -44.35 26.34 -13.79
C GLY A 21 -43.58 26.66 -15.08
N ARG A 22 -42.44 27.33 -14.96
CA ARG A 22 -41.51 27.39 -16.08
C ARG A 22 -41.03 25.96 -16.30
N ALA A 23 -41.05 25.48 -17.54
CA ALA A 23 -40.18 24.37 -17.88
C ALA A 23 -38.75 24.89 -17.65
N GLU A 24 -38.01 24.24 -16.76
CA GLU A 24 -36.65 24.65 -16.44
C GLU A 24 -35.76 24.19 -17.57
N ALA A 25 -35.39 25.13 -18.44
CA ALA A 25 -34.66 24.83 -19.66
C ALA A 25 -33.19 24.56 -19.34
N THR A 26 -32.84 23.28 -19.41
CA THR A 26 -31.53 22.65 -19.35
C THR A 26 -30.70 23.03 -20.57
N HIS A 27 -30.13 24.23 -20.55
CA HIS A 27 -29.61 24.91 -21.74
C HIS A 27 -28.30 24.30 -22.29
N PHE A 28 -28.44 23.18 -23.01
CA PHE A 28 -27.38 22.39 -23.67
C PHE A 28 -26.63 23.20 -24.74
N ARG A 29 -25.29 23.12 -24.72
CA ARG A 29 -24.40 23.83 -25.65
C ARG A 29 -23.39 22.92 -26.37
N TYR A 30 -22.97 21.81 -25.78
CA TYR A 30 -22.03 20.86 -26.39
C TYR A 30 -22.23 19.43 -25.91
N GLY A 31 -21.91 18.46 -26.75
CA GLY A 31 -21.80 17.07 -26.35
C GLY A 31 -20.98 16.23 -27.33
N ASN A 32 -20.22 15.29 -26.77
CA ASN A 32 -19.41 14.29 -27.47
C ASN A 32 -19.39 12.97 -26.69
N ILE A 33 -19.21 11.87 -27.40
CA ILE A 33 -18.99 10.52 -26.85
C ILE A 33 -17.84 9.90 -27.63
N THR A 34 -16.76 9.56 -26.94
CA THR A 34 -15.68 8.70 -27.43
C THR A 34 -15.74 7.35 -26.73
N TRP A 35 -15.14 6.33 -27.31
CA TRP A 35 -14.99 5.03 -26.66
C TRP A 35 -13.69 4.33 -27.04
N SER A 36 -13.21 3.50 -26.11
CA SER A 36 -12.12 2.55 -26.30
C SER A 36 -12.46 1.22 -25.62
N VAL A 37 -11.80 0.15 -26.07
CA VAL A 37 -11.68 -1.13 -25.36
C VAL A 37 -10.32 -1.08 -24.65
N PRO A 38 -10.25 -0.92 -23.32
CA PRO A 38 -8.98 -0.76 -22.61
C PRO A 38 -8.08 -1.99 -22.75
N ASP A 39 -8.65 -3.17 -22.49
CA ASP A 39 -8.02 -4.47 -22.75
C ASP A 39 -8.69 -5.14 -23.98
N PRO A 40 -8.05 -5.13 -25.16
CA PRO A 40 -8.53 -5.77 -26.37
C PRO A 40 -8.15 -7.26 -26.49
N VAL A 41 -7.54 -7.86 -25.46
CA VAL A 41 -7.04 -9.24 -25.43
C VAL A 41 -7.93 -10.14 -24.57
N SER A 42 -8.04 -9.88 -23.27
CA SER A 42 -8.76 -10.72 -22.30
C SER A 42 -10.23 -10.28 -22.13
N ALA A 43 -10.48 -8.98 -22.18
CA ALA A 43 -11.79 -8.32 -22.05
C ALA A 43 -12.28 -7.58 -23.33
N PRO A 44 -12.17 -8.15 -24.57
CA PRO A 44 -12.45 -7.47 -25.86
C PRO A 44 -13.93 -7.12 -26.14
N ARG A 45 -14.75 -7.08 -25.09
CA ARG A 45 -16.17 -6.68 -25.09
C ARG A 45 -16.46 -5.61 -24.04
N THR A 46 -15.52 -5.32 -23.13
CA THR A 46 -15.59 -4.28 -22.11
C THR A 46 -15.17 -2.96 -22.75
N VAL A 47 -16.02 -1.94 -22.66
CA VAL A 47 -15.83 -0.67 -23.37
C VAL A 47 -15.91 0.48 -22.39
N ARG A 48 -14.85 1.29 -22.34
CA ARG A 48 -14.83 2.59 -21.65
C ARG A 48 -15.49 3.63 -22.57
N PHE A 49 -16.54 4.29 -22.07
CA PHE A 49 -17.19 5.42 -22.74
C PHE A 49 -16.80 6.71 -22.05
N ASP A 50 -16.19 7.62 -22.79
CA ASP A 50 -15.83 8.96 -22.32
C ASP A 50 -16.85 9.97 -22.85
N VAL A 51 -17.62 10.57 -21.93
CA VAL A 51 -18.73 11.47 -22.23
C VAL A 51 -18.36 12.88 -21.80
N THR A 52 -18.25 13.81 -22.74
CA THR A 52 -18.02 15.23 -22.45
C THR A 52 -19.21 16.06 -22.91
N MET A 53 -19.70 16.96 -22.07
CA MET A 53 -20.87 17.82 -22.33
C MET A 53 -20.68 19.24 -21.82
N ALA A 54 -21.46 20.21 -22.30
CA ALA A 54 -21.47 21.56 -21.72
C ALA A 54 -22.86 22.19 -21.63
N TRP A 55 -23.10 22.86 -20.51
CA TRP A 55 -24.38 23.48 -20.12
C TRP A 55 -24.16 24.91 -19.60
N HIS A 56 -25.17 25.77 -19.70
CA HIS A 56 -25.11 27.12 -19.10
C HIS A 56 -25.15 27.07 -17.56
N VAL A 57 -24.34 27.89 -16.86
CA VAL A 57 -24.06 27.83 -15.40
C VAL A 57 -25.25 28.05 -14.44
N LYS A 58 -26.46 28.23 -14.96
CA LYS A 58 -27.71 28.34 -14.17
C LYS A 58 -28.72 27.27 -14.55
N SER A 59 -28.21 26.13 -15.02
CA SER A 59 -28.99 24.91 -15.29
C SER A 59 -28.75 23.97 -14.11
N PHE A 60 -29.80 23.39 -13.53
CA PHE A 60 -29.69 22.46 -12.39
C PHE A 60 -29.15 21.07 -12.76
N ILE A 61 -28.58 20.90 -13.96
CA ILE A 61 -28.24 19.60 -14.55
C ILE A 61 -26.89 19.70 -15.25
N GLY A 62 -25.91 18.98 -14.70
CA GLY A 62 -24.71 18.51 -15.40
C GLY A 62 -24.76 17.00 -15.68
N SER A 63 -25.91 16.36 -15.44
CA SER A 63 -26.10 14.91 -15.54
C SER A 63 -26.77 14.45 -16.84
N THR A 64 -26.48 13.22 -17.25
CA THR A 64 -27.20 12.58 -18.36
C THR A 64 -27.32 11.07 -18.18
N THR A 65 -28.27 10.44 -18.85
CA THR A 65 -28.34 8.96 -18.96
C THR A 65 -27.72 8.53 -20.27
N LEU A 66 -26.65 7.74 -20.20
CA LEU A 66 -26.00 7.12 -21.37
C LEU A 66 -26.63 5.76 -21.62
N TYR A 67 -27.15 5.52 -22.83
CA TYR A 67 -27.67 4.22 -23.27
C TYR A 67 -26.64 3.55 -24.16
N PHE A 68 -26.27 2.29 -23.89
CA PHE A 68 -25.24 1.57 -24.65
C PHE A 68 -25.78 0.94 -25.95
N GLY A 69 -27.10 0.74 -26.04
CA GLY A 69 -27.80 0.37 -27.28
C GLY A 69 -28.05 -1.14 -27.47
N ASP A 70 -27.56 -1.98 -26.56
CA ASP A 70 -27.95 -3.39 -26.42
C ASP A 70 -29.17 -3.59 -25.49
N GLY A 71 -29.34 -2.69 -24.52
CA GLY A 71 -30.37 -2.70 -23.49
C GLY A 71 -29.88 -2.07 -22.17
N GLY A 72 -28.57 -2.04 -21.93
CA GLY A 72 -27.95 -1.38 -20.79
C GLY A 72 -27.93 0.14 -20.88
N PHE A 73 -27.79 0.79 -19.72
CA PHE A 73 -27.65 2.23 -19.57
C PHE A 73 -26.95 2.58 -18.24
N ASN A 74 -26.18 3.67 -18.21
CA ASN A 74 -25.70 4.31 -16.98
C ASN A 74 -26.65 5.49 -16.63
N PRO A 75 -27.33 5.48 -15.48
CA PRO A 75 -28.40 6.43 -15.15
C PRO A 75 -27.91 7.75 -14.56
N ASN A 76 -28.27 8.87 -15.20
CA ASN A 76 -28.16 10.23 -14.65
C ASN A 76 -26.80 10.61 -14.03
N THR A 77 -25.70 10.09 -14.58
CA THR A 77 -24.33 10.37 -14.14
C THR A 77 -24.04 11.86 -14.26
N GLN A 78 -23.71 12.55 -13.16
CA GLN A 78 -23.17 13.91 -13.18
C GLN A 78 -21.66 13.83 -13.42
N GLY A 79 -21.17 14.54 -14.43
CA GLY A 79 -19.72 14.57 -14.69
C GLY A 79 -18.96 15.51 -13.76
N ALA A 80 -17.67 15.23 -13.57
CA ALA A 80 -16.72 16.15 -12.95
C ALA A 80 -16.59 17.44 -13.78
N PHE A 81 -16.37 18.58 -13.13
CA PHE A 81 -16.26 19.88 -13.81
C PHE A 81 -14.87 20.04 -14.45
N VAL A 82 -14.82 20.25 -15.77
CA VAL A 82 -13.57 20.34 -16.55
C VAL A 82 -13.34 21.72 -17.19
N GLY A 83 -13.89 22.78 -16.59
CA GLY A 83 -13.63 24.18 -16.96
C GLY A 83 -14.81 24.93 -17.58
N SER A 84 -14.61 26.23 -17.84
CA SER A 84 -15.67 27.13 -18.31
C SER A 84 -15.34 27.91 -19.60
N GLY A 85 -16.39 28.31 -20.30
CA GLY A 85 -16.33 29.18 -21.48
C GLY A 85 -17.42 30.24 -21.47
N TYR A 86 -17.26 31.25 -22.32
CA TYR A 86 -18.17 32.40 -22.43
C TYR A 86 -18.64 32.58 -23.87
N ASP A 87 -19.82 33.16 -24.05
CA ASP A 87 -20.27 33.66 -25.35
C ASP A 87 -20.01 35.17 -25.53
N ALA A 88 -20.22 35.71 -26.73
CA ALA A 88 -19.92 37.12 -27.04
C ALA A 88 -20.79 38.14 -26.27
N THR A 89 -21.76 37.68 -25.48
CA THR A 89 -22.53 38.50 -24.53
C THR A 89 -22.00 38.40 -23.09
N GLY A 90 -21.17 37.40 -22.79
CA GLY A 90 -20.63 37.11 -21.47
C GLY A 90 -21.49 36.20 -20.61
N ASP A 91 -22.44 35.48 -21.19
CA ASP A 91 -23.10 34.38 -20.47
C ASP A 91 -22.16 33.16 -20.47
N GLU A 92 -21.91 32.62 -19.27
CA GLU A 92 -20.97 31.54 -19.03
C GLU A 92 -21.61 30.16 -19.23
N TYR A 93 -20.79 29.17 -19.55
CA TYR A 93 -21.15 27.76 -19.58
C TYR A 93 -20.01 26.90 -19.02
N HIS A 94 -20.38 25.78 -18.42
CA HIS A 94 -19.48 24.81 -17.79
C HIS A 94 -19.43 23.54 -18.60
N PHE A 95 -18.23 22.96 -18.72
CA PHE A 95 -18.01 21.62 -19.25
C PHE A 95 -18.01 20.60 -18.11
N TYR A 96 -18.56 19.42 -18.39
CA TYR A 96 -18.52 18.28 -17.49
C TYR A 96 -18.09 17.03 -18.27
N ARG A 97 -17.30 16.15 -17.63
CA ARG A 97 -16.85 14.87 -18.19
C ARG A 97 -17.09 13.74 -17.20
N TYR A 98 -17.42 12.55 -17.70
CA TYR A 98 -17.30 11.30 -16.94
C TYR A 98 -16.88 10.15 -17.86
N ALA A 99 -16.29 9.12 -17.27
CA ALA A 99 -16.11 7.81 -17.89
C ALA A 99 -17.23 6.86 -17.43
N ALA A 100 -17.59 5.90 -18.26
CA ALA A 100 -18.53 4.83 -17.91
C ALA A 100 -18.16 3.54 -18.66
N THR A 101 -17.92 2.46 -17.93
CA THR A 101 -17.60 1.15 -18.52
C THR A 101 -18.87 0.33 -18.77
N HIS A 102 -18.91 -0.43 -19.87
CA HIS A 102 -19.99 -1.40 -20.14
C HIS A 102 -19.48 -2.60 -20.96
N THR A 103 -19.80 -3.81 -20.51
CA THR A 103 -19.39 -5.06 -21.16
C THR A 103 -20.52 -5.64 -22.00
N TYR A 104 -20.30 -5.70 -23.31
CA TYR A 104 -21.32 -6.19 -24.25
C TYR A 104 -21.42 -7.71 -24.26
N ASN A 105 -22.65 -8.20 -24.31
CA ASN A 105 -22.98 -9.64 -24.33
C ASN A 105 -22.48 -10.38 -25.58
N ALA A 106 -22.10 -9.67 -26.65
CA ALA A 106 -21.54 -10.26 -27.87
C ALA A 106 -20.70 -9.23 -28.66
N PRO A 107 -19.69 -9.66 -29.44
CA PRO A 107 -19.03 -8.80 -30.42
C PRO A 107 -20.02 -8.37 -31.52
N GLY A 108 -19.98 -7.11 -31.93
CA GLY A 108 -20.92 -6.55 -32.90
C GLY A 108 -20.94 -5.02 -32.94
N GLN A 109 -21.83 -4.47 -33.78
CA GLN A 109 -22.02 -3.02 -33.90
C GLN A 109 -23.19 -2.54 -33.04
N TYR A 110 -22.93 -1.57 -32.16
CA TYR A 110 -23.89 -0.95 -31.25
C TYR A 110 -23.95 0.57 -31.46
N THR A 111 -24.80 1.26 -30.70
CA THR A 111 -24.93 2.72 -30.78
C THR A 111 -25.15 3.28 -29.39
N ALA A 112 -24.06 3.71 -28.76
CA ALA A 112 -24.10 4.42 -27.50
C ALA A 112 -24.63 5.85 -27.71
N TYR A 113 -25.55 6.33 -26.88
CA TYR A 113 -26.09 7.68 -27.02
C TYR A 113 -26.65 8.26 -25.72
N PHE A 114 -26.64 9.59 -25.63
CA PHE A 114 -27.46 10.34 -24.68
C PHE A 114 -28.30 11.40 -25.42
N SER A 115 -29.45 11.78 -24.84
CA SER A 115 -30.39 12.70 -25.48
C SER A 115 -31.36 13.31 -24.48
N ASP A 116 -31.56 14.62 -24.54
CA ASP A 116 -32.55 15.32 -23.70
C ASP A 116 -33.19 16.52 -24.45
N CYS A 117 -34.14 17.17 -23.79
CA CYS A 117 -34.58 18.54 -24.04
C CYS A 117 -33.94 19.47 -22.99
N CYS A 118 -33.60 20.74 -23.23
CA CYS A 118 -33.79 21.59 -24.42
C CYS A 118 -32.51 22.34 -24.81
N ARG A 119 -32.21 22.44 -26.11
CA ARG A 119 -31.21 23.38 -26.64
C ARG A 119 -31.62 24.85 -26.40
N ILE A 120 -30.64 25.76 -26.36
CA ILE A 120 -30.84 27.18 -26.02
C ILE A 120 -31.82 27.92 -26.96
N SER A 121 -32.69 28.77 -26.38
CA SER A 121 -33.77 29.46 -27.09
C SER A 121 -33.29 30.46 -28.16
N GLU A 122 -32.05 30.93 -28.09
CA GLU A 122 -31.46 31.94 -28.99
C GLU A 122 -31.04 31.39 -30.37
N LEU A 123 -31.14 30.07 -30.59
CA LEU A 123 -30.66 29.44 -31.82
C LEU A 123 -31.53 29.73 -33.05
N ILE A 124 -30.88 30.05 -34.17
CA ILE A 124 -31.53 30.18 -35.49
C ILE A 124 -32.02 28.81 -36.02
N ASN A 125 -31.40 27.72 -35.59
CA ASN A 125 -31.85 26.35 -35.81
C ASN A 125 -31.75 25.54 -34.51
N ALA A 126 -32.81 24.81 -34.19
CA ALA A 126 -32.96 23.95 -33.02
C ALA A 126 -33.01 24.71 -31.68
N HIS A 127 -33.63 25.90 -31.65
CA HIS A 127 -34.04 26.52 -30.39
C HIS A 127 -35.15 25.69 -29.75
N ASP A 128 -35.07 25.48 -28.43
CA ASP A 128 -36.04 24.75 -27.62
C ASP A 128 -36.30 23.29 -28.07
N GLU A 129 -35.58 22.78 -29.08
CA GLU A 129 -35.69 21.40 -29.59
C GLU A 129 -34.82 20.45 -28.74
N ASN A 130 -35.22 19.17 -28.69
CA ASN A 130 -34.39 18.08 -28.17
C ASN A 130 -33.10 17.94 -28.98
N PHE A 131 -32.06 17.43 -28.32
CA PHE A 131 -30.81 16.99 -28.94
C PHE A 131 -30.63 15.48 -28.73
N ARG A 132 -29.74 14.88 -29.52
CA ARG A 132 -29.16 13.54 -29.30
C ARG A 132 -27.70 13.59 -29.73
N VAL A 133 -26.83 12.97 -28.96
CA VAL A 133 -25.41 12.76 -29.25
C VAL A 133 -25.21 11.25 -29.25
N GLU A 134 -24.62 10.71 -30.32
CA GLU A 134 -24.39 9.27 -30.45
C GLU A 134 -22.95 8.97 -30.88
N ALA A 135 -22.45 7.83 -30.42
CA ALA A 135 -21.29 7.13 -30.96
C ALA A 135 -21.74 5.79 -31.55
N LYS A 136 -21.07 5.36 -32.63
CA LYS A 136 -21.22 3.99 -33.13
C LYS A 136 -20.03 3.19 -32.63
N VAL A 137 -20.34 2.05 -32.02
CA VAL A 137 -19.41 1.13 -31.38
C VAL A 137 -19.29 -0.08 -32.29
N ASP A 138 -18.10 -0.57 -32.59
CA ASP A 138 -17.88 -1.74 -33.45
C ASP A 138 -16.88 -2.69 -32.80
N LEU A 139 -17.39 -3.58 -31.96
CA LEU A 139 -16.59 -4.58 -31.23
C LEU A 139 -16.39 -5.80 -32.13
N THR A 140 -15.77 -5.58 -33.29
CA THR A 140 -15.41 -6.65 -34.23
C THR A 140 -13.93 -6.53 -34.60
N PRO A 141 -13.18 -7.65 -34.70
CA PRO A 141 -11.72 -7.62 -34.59
C PRO A 141 -11.01 -6.63 -35.51
N GLY A 142 -10.02 -5.90 -34.95
CA GLY A 142 -9.26 -4.85 -35.63
C GLY A 142 -9.93 -3.47 -35.60
N ASN A 143 -10.64 -3.16 -34.51
CA ASN A 143 -11.11 -1.82 -34.17
C ASN A 143 -11.28 -1.74 -32.64
N THR A 144 -10.40 -1.02 -31.94
CA THR A 144 -10.42 -0.84 -30.47
C THR A 144 -11.10 0.45 -30.02
N ALA A 145 -11.23 1.47 -30.89
CA ALA A 145 -11.75 2.78 -30.51
C ALA A 145 -12.62 3.48 -31.59
N ASN A 146 -12.97 4.75 -31.37
CA ASN A 146 -13.57 5.62 -32.39
C ASN A 146 -12.80 6.95 -32.57
N PRO A 147 -13.14 7.75 -33.60
CA PRO A 147 -12.42 9.00 -33.86
C PRO A 147 -12.56 10.02 -32.72
N VAL A 148 -11.44 10.37 -32.08
CA VAL A 148 -11.37 11.32 -30.97
C VAL A 148 -11.16 12.76 -31.49
N SER A 149 -11.78 13.74 -30.82
CA SER A 149 -11.67 15.15 -31.19
C SER A 149 -12.20 16.07 -30.10
N VAL A 150 -11.53 17.21 -29.88
CA VAL A 150 -11.97 18.26 -28.94
C VAL A 150 -12.05 19.62 -29.63
N VAL A 151 -13.15 20.34 -29.43
CA VAL A 151 -13.36 21.72 -29.89
C VAL A 151 -14.20 22.50 -28.87
N PRO A 152 -14.14 23.85 -28.85
CA PRO A 152 -14.96 24.66 -27.96
C PRO A 152 -16.47 24.47 -28.21
N ALA A 153 -17.25 24.38 -27.13
CA ALA A 153 -18.71 24.32 -27.16
C ALA A 153 -19.36 25.48 -27.93
N MET A 154 -18.71 26.66 -27.95
CA MET A 154 -19.10 27.75 -28.82
C MET A 154 -17.93 28.24 -29.69
N ILE A 155 -18.02 27.97 -30.99
CA ILE A 155 -17.03 28.39 -31.98
C ILE A 155 -17.49 29.68 -32.66
N GLN A 156 -16.74 30.75 -32.50
CA GLN A 156 -17.13 32.05 -33.04
C GLN A 156 -16.58 32.30 -34.45
N MET A 157 -17.46 32.72 -35.36
CA MET A 157 -17.12 33.07 -36.74
C MET A 157 -17.45 34.54 -37.04
N GLN A 158 -16.47 35.31 -37.49
CA GLN A 158 -16.74 36.70 -37.86
C GLN A 158 -17.62 36.80 -39.13
N VAL A 159 -18.62 37.70 -39.08
CA VAL A 159 -19.54 38.00 -40.20
C VAL A 159 -18.84 38.54 -41.47
N ASN A 160 -19.59 38.55 -42.58
CA ASN A 160 -19.25 39.23 -43.83
C ASN A 160 -17.96 38.76 -44.53
N GLY A 161 -17.77 37.44 -44.64
CA GLY A 161 -16.84 36.87 -45.62
C GLY A 161 -16.95 35.35 -45.69
N ILE A 162 -15.93 34.70 -46.24
CA ILE A 162 -15.72 33.27 -46.00
C ILE A 162 -14.95 33.14 -44.68
N ARG A 163 -15.28 32.15 -43.86
CA ARG A 163 -14.55 31.75 -42.65
C ARG A 163 -14.36 30.23 -42.67
N THR A 164 -13.30 29.79 -42.02
CA THR A 164 -12.86 28.40 -41.98
C THR A 164 -12.36 28.11 -40.57
N ILE A 165 -12.70 26.94 -40.05
CA ILE A 165 -12.22 26.39 -38.78
C ILE A 165 -11.71 24.97 -39.02
N GLN A 166 -10.79 24.50 -38.17
CA GLN A 166 -10.38 23.10 -38.14
C GLN A 166 -11.05 22.39 -36.96
N ILE A 167 -11.51 21.18 -37.21
CA ILE A 167 -12.01 20.22 -36.24
C ILE A 167 -11.05 19.03 -36.42
N PRO A 168 -9.89 19.03 -35.75
CA PRO A 168 -8.94 17.94 -35.91
C PRO A 168 -9.51 16.68 -35.29
N ALA A 169 -9.18 15.55 -35.90
CA ALA A 169 -9.65 14.26 -35.47
C ALA A 169 -8.71 13.19 -35.99
N VAL A 170 -8.33 12.28 -35.10
CA VAL A 170 -7.65 11.03 -35.43
C VAL A 170 -8.47 9.88 -34.89
N ASP A 171 -8.16 8.67 -35.35
CA ASP A 171 -8.76 7.43 -34.87
C ASP A 171 -7.61 6.63 -34.23
N PRO A 172 -7.73 6.17 -32.97
CA PRO A 172 -6.62 5.52 -32.26
C PRO A 172 -6.10 4.26 -32.98
N ASP A 173 -6.95 3.49 -33.65
CA ASP A 173 -6.57 2.36 -34.53
C ASP A 173 -5.80 2.81 -35.81
N GLY A 174 -5.37 4.08 -35.89
CA GLY A 174 -4.65 4.67 -37.03
C GLY A 174 -5.51 4.88 -38.29
N GLN A 175 -6.83 4.75 -38.20
CA GLN A 175 -7.71 4.75 -39.38
C GLN A 175 -7.93 6.16 -39.97
N PRO A 176 -8.11 6.29 -41.30
CA PRO A 176 -8.38 7.59 -41.92
C PRO A 176 -9.78 8.14 -41.55
N VAL A 177 -9.83 9.12 -40.64
CA VAL A 177 -11.07 9.80 -40.25
C VAL A 177 -11.73 10.50 -41.44
N THR A 178 -13.04 10.29 -41.58
CA THR A 178 -13.91 11.00 -42.53
C THR A 178 -14.97 11.83 -41.79
N CYS A 179 -15.52 12.85 -42.46
CA CYS A 179 -16.33 13.86 -41.80
C CYS A 179 -17.61 14.20 -42.58
N ARG A 180 -18.76 14.22 -41.88
CA ARG A 180 -20.04 14.70 -42.43
C ARG A 180 -20.86 15.45 -41.39
N PHE A 181 -21.86 16.20 -41.85
CA PHE A 181 -22.92 16.65 -40.95
C PHE A 181 -23.81 15.45 -40.59
N SER A 182 -24.34 15.43 -39.37
CA SER A 182 -25.26 14.39 -38.95
C SER A 182 -26.61 14.48 -39.66
N THR A 183 -27.34 13.37 -39.66
CA THR A 183 -28.72 13.31 -40.13
C THR A 183 -29.70 13.61 -38.99
N ILE A 184 -30.95 13.95 -39.32
CA ILE A 184 -31.96 14.36 -38.33
C ILE A 184 -32.16 13.32 -37.20
N PRO A 185 -32.19 11.99 -37.43
CA PRO A 185 -32.31 10.99 -36.36
C PRO A 185 -31.07 10.85 -35.47
N GLU A 186 -29.89 11.20 -35.97
CA GLU A 186 -28.64 11.20 -35.19
C GLU A 186 -28.62 12.44 -34.25
N ALA A 187 -29.11 13.59 -34.74
CA ALA A 187 -29.13 14.85 -33.99
C ALA A 187 -30.35 15.08 -33.07
N ASN A 188 -31.46 14.34 -33.26
CA ASN A 188 -32.72 14.54 -32.53
C ASN A 188 -33.47 13.19 -32.36
N PRO A 189 -33.91 12.84 -31.13
CA PRO A 189 -34.49 11.53 -30.84
C PRO A 189 -35.96 11.36 -31.29
N ASN A 190 -36.65 12.42 -31.73
CA ASN A 190 -38.12 12.41 -31.85
C ASN A 190 -38.64 12.48 -33.30
N PRO A 191 -39.10 11.36 -33.89
CA PRO A 191 -39.64 11.33 -35.26
C PRO A 191 -41.11 11.78 -35.38
N ILE A 192 -41.78 12.15 -34.28
CA ILE A 192 -43.23 12.41 -34.25
C ILE A 192 -43.55 13.90 -34.49
N TYR A 193 -42.65 14.80 -34.11
CA TYR A 193 -42.73 16.21 -34.49
C TYR A 193 -41.86 16.48 -35.72
N PRO A 194 -42.36 17.20 -36.75
CA PRO A 194 -41.55 17.59 -37.89
C PRO A 194 -40.60 18.73 -37.49
N ALA A 195 -39.42 18.37 -36.97
CA ALA A 195 -38.34 19.31 -36.69
C ALA A 195 -38.09 20.21 -37.91
N VAL A 196 -37.96 21.52 -37.68
CA VAL A 196 -37.86 22.52 -38.77
C VAL A 196 -36.42 22.62 -39.30
N THR A 197 -35.52 21.90 -38.64
CA THR A 197 -34.12 22.25 -38.47
C THR A 197 -33.26 21.39 -39.38
N HIS A 198 -32.31 22.05 -40.03
CA HIS A 198 -31.44 21.41 -41.01
C HIS A 198 -30.05 21.34 -40.40
N TYR A 199 -29.49 20.13 -40.41
CA TYR A 199 -28.07 19.91 -40.30
C TYR A 199 -27.57 19.66 -41.75
N PRO A 200 -26.67 20.49 -42.30
CA PRO A 200 -26.09 21.70 -41.70
C PRO A 200 -27.05 22.92 -41.65
N PRO A 201 -26.77 23.90 -40.76
CA PRO A 201 -27.53 25.14 -40.65
C PRO A 201 -27.39 26.05 -41.87
N LYS A 202 -28.25 27.06 -41.99
CA LYS A 202 -28.26 28.03 -43.11
C LYS A 202 -28.48 29.45 -42.65
N ILE A 203 -27.76 30.40 -43.25
CA ILE A 203 -27.96 31.83 -43.00
C ILE A 203 -29.32 32.27 -43.59
N PRO A 204 -30.27 32.79 -42.79
CA PRO A 204 -31.64 33.03 -43.26
C PRO A 204 -31.78 34.03 -44.41
N SER A 205 -30.84 34.97 -44.55
CA SER A 205 -30.87 36.05 -45.53
C SER A 205 -30.32 35.65 -46.92
N THR A 206 -29.43 34.67 -46.98
CA THR A 206 -28.71 34.26 -48.20
C THR A 206 -28.89 32.79 -48.57
N GLY A 207 -29.34 31.94 -47.63
CA GLY A 207 -29.41 30.49 -47.78
C GLY A 207 -28.05 29.80 -47.76
N ALA A 208 -26.97 30.49 -47.39
CA ALA A 208 -25.63 29.92 -47.34
C ALA A 208 -25.50 28.89 -46.21
N VAL A 209 -25.11 27.66 -46.57
CA VAL A 209 -24.77 26.56 -45.65
C VAL A 209 -23.25 26.42 -45.50
N PRO A 210 -22.73 25.89 -44.37
CA PRO A 210 -21.35 25.46 -44.25
C PRO A 210 -21.10 24.18 -45.06
N THR A 211 -19.82 23.90 -45.33
CA THR A 211 -19.34 22.68 -45.98
C THR A 211 -18.18 22.09 -45.19
N LEU A 212 -18.18 20.77 -45.01
CA LEU A 212 -17.04 20.01 -44.48
C LEU A 212 -16.19 19.46 -45.63
N ALA A 213 -14.89 19.30 -45.37
CA ALA A 213 -13.96 18.50 -46.15
C ALA A 213 -12.97 17.83 -45.18
N VAL A 214 -12.40 16.68 -45.55
CA VAL A 214 -11.31 16.06 -44.78
C VAL A 214 -10.06 16.93 -44.87
N SER A 215 -9.35 17.04 -43.75
CA SER A 215 -8.05 17.68 -43.59
C SER A 215 -6.99 16.61 -43.33
N ASN A 216 -5.77 16.86 -43.80
CA ASN A 216 -4.61 15.98 -43.59
C ASN A 216 -3.49 16.69 -42.80
N THR A 217 -3.68 17.97 -42.41
CA THR A 217 -2.70 18.77 -41.67
C THR A 217 -3.39 19.95 -40.95
N PRO A 218 -3.82 19.78 -39.69
CA PRO A 218 -3.88 18.52 -38.95
C PRO A 218 -4.91 17.53 -39.58
N PRO A 219 -4.76 16.20 -39.46
CA PRO A 219 -5.83 15.22 -39.69
C PRO A 219 -7.18 15.64 -39.08
N GLY A 220 -8.27 15.24 -39.72
CA GLY A 220 -9.64 15.52 -39.29
C GLY A 220 -10.46 16.28 -40.34
N CYS A 221 -11.12 17.37 -39.94
CA CYS A 221 -12.09 18.09 -40.78
C CYS A 221 -11.84 19.59 -40.87
N THR A 222 -11.97 20.15 -42.07
CA THR A 222 -12.08 21.60 -42.31
C THR A 222 -13.54 22.00 -42.53
N LEU A 223 -14.13 22.77 -41.62
CA LEU A 223 -15.46 23.38 -41.82
C LEU A 223 -15.30 24.79 -42.40
N THR A 224 -15.89 25.05 -43.56
CA THR A 224 -15.88 26.37 -44.24
C THR A 224 -17.30 26.90 -44.43
N TRP A 225 -17.54 28.17 -44.10
CA TRP A 225 -18.84 28.83 -44.23
C TRP A 225 -18.73 30.25 -44.80
N ASN A 226 -19.70 30.64 -45.62
CA ASN A 226 -19.81 31.99 -46.19
C ASN A 226 -20.74 32.85 -45.33
N THR A 227 -20.21 33.54 -44.32
CA THR A 227 -20.90 34.38 -43.32
C THR A 227 -21.48 35.70 -43.86
N ASN A 228 -21.50 35.89 -45.20
CA ASN A 228 -22.10 37.07 -45.82
C ASN A 228 -23.62 37.12 -45.63
N GLY A 229 -24.10 38.25 -45.13
CA GLY A 229 -25.51 38.46 -44.78
C GLY A 229 -25.92 37.86 -43.43
N GLY A 230 -25.01 37.23 -42.69
CA GLY A 230 -25.19 36.88 -41.29
C GLY A 230 -25.25 38.12 -40.39
N VAL A 231 -25.89 37.97 -39.22
CA VAL A 231 -26.04 39.03 -38.22
C VAL A 231 -25.25 38.64 -36.97
N ALA A 232 -24.47 39.56 -36.40
CA ALA A 232 -23.72 39.27 -35.18
C ALA A 232 -24.67 38.98 -34.00
N GLY A 233 -24.31 38.03 -33.13
CA GLY A 233 -25.17 37.45 -32.10
C GLY A 233 -26.13 36.36 -32.61
N SER A 234 -26.05 35.95 -33.89
CA SER A 234 -26.80 34.78 -34.38
C SER A 234 -26.08 33.49 -33.99
N ARG A 235 -26.75 32.61 -33.24
CA ARG A 235 -26.24 31.30 -32.81
C ARG A 235 -26.88 30.17 -33.63
N PHE A 236 -26.10 29.14 -33.95
CA PHE A 236 -26.53 28.02 -34.79
C PHE A 236 -26.02 26.70 -34.21
N ALA A 237 -26.88 25.71 -34.00
CA ALA A 237 -26.44 24.37 -33.64
C ALA A 237 -25.79 23.69 -34.85
N VAL A 238 -24.66 23.04 -34.64
CA VAL A 238 -23.93 22.24 -35.63
C VAL A 238 -23.61 20.91 -34.97
N GLN A 239 -23.84 19.82 -35.70
CA GLN A 239 -23.39 18.49 -35.29
C GLN A 239 -22.65 17.86 -36.47
N VAL A 240 -21.45 17.34 -36.17
CA VAL A 240 -20.55 16.68 -37.11
C VAL A 240 -20.39 15.24 -36.66
N MET A 241 -20.53 14.29 -37.58
CA MET A 241 -20.10 12.91 -37.36
C MET A 241 -18.67 12.79 -37.88
N LEU A 242 -17.78 12.34 -37.00
CA LEU A 242 -16.48 11.78 -37.35
C LEU A 242 -16.66 10.27 -37.53
N GLU A 243 -16.17 9.72 -38.64
CA GLU A 243 -16.40 8.33 -39.03
C GLU A 243 -15.11 7.69 -39.56
N SER A 244 -14.64 6.64 -38.88
CA SER A 244 -13.61 5.71 -39.35
C SER A 244 -14.26 4.45 -39.93
N GLN A 245 -13.46 3.51 -40.44
CA GLN A 245 -13.97 2.31 -41.11
C GLN A 245 -13.08 1.09 -40.85
N ASN A 246 -13.56 0.20 -39.98
CA ASN A 246 -12.89 -1.03 -39.58
C ASN A 246 -12.32 -1.77 -40.81
N PRO A 247 -10.99 -1.94 -40.91
CA PRO A 247 -10.32 -2.42 -42.11
C PRO A 247 -10.67 -3.87 -42.46
N ASN A 248 -11.13 -4.67 -41.49
CA ASN A 248 -11.37 -6.10 -41.67
C ASN A 248 -12.76 -6.42 -42.24
N ASN A 249 -13.75 -5.54 -42.05
CA ASN A 249 -15.14 -5.80 -42.45
C ASN A 249 -15.89 -4.61 -43.07
N GLY A 250 -15.41 -3.37 -42.88
CA GLY A 250 -16.02 -2.16 -43.42
C GLY A 250 -17.18 -1.57 -42.62
N ASN A 251 -17.41 -2.01 -41.38
CA ASN A 251 -18.26 -1.34 -40.40
C ASN A 251 -17.73 0.08 -40.09
N ILE A 252 -18.55 0.90 -39.42
CA ILE A 252 -18.24 2.30 -39.13
C ILE A 252 -18.26 2.52 -37.62
N SER A 253 -17.11 2.85 -37.06
CA SER A 253 -16.97 3.49 -35.75
C SER A 253 -17.15 5.00 -35.92
N SER A 254 -17.83 5.66 -34.98
CA SER A 254 -18.09 7.09 -35.12
C SER A 254 -18.27 7.81 -33.79
N ALA A 255 -17.93 9.10 -33.78
CA ALA A 255 -18.21 10.04 -32.70
C ALA A 255 -19.01 11.23 -33.25
N ALA A 256 -20.08 11.63 -32.56
CA ALA A 256 -20.73 12.92 -32.79
C ALA A 256 -20.01 14.02 -32.01
N LEU A 257 -19.73 15.16 -32.65
CA LEU A 257 -19.46 16.42 -31.95
C LEU A 257 -20.60 17.40 -32.21
N ASP A 258 -21.31 17.74 -31.16
CA ASP A 258 -22.36 18.76 -31.15
C ASP A 258 -21.83 20.06 -30.52
N PHE A 259 -21.97 21.18 -31.22
CA PHE A 259 -21.48 22.49 -30.77
C PHE A 259 -22.28 23.64 -31.39
N ILE A 260 -22.11 24.85 -30.85
CA ILE A 260 -22.75 26.06 -31.35
C ILE A 260 -21.76 26.90 -32.17
N ILE A 261 -22.15 27.33 -33.37
CA ILE A 261 -21.45 28.43 -34.06
C ILE A 261 -22.16 29.75 -33.74
N GLU A 262 -21.42 30.70 -33.19
CA GLU A 262 -21.88 32.08 -32.95
C GLU A 262 -21.27 33.03 -33.99
N LEU A 263 -22.09 33.86 -34.63
CA LEU A 263 -21.59 34.89 -35.54
C LEU A 263 -21.19 36.15 -34.77
N VAL A 264 -19.95 36.61 -34.92
CA VAL A 264 -19.41 37.79 -34.20
C VAL A 264 -19.06 38.95 -35.13
N GLN A 265 -19.04 40.18 -34.60
CA GLN A 265 -18.70 41.38 -35.37
C GLN A 265 -17.18 41.69 -35.33
N SER A 266 -16.56 41.50 -34.16
CA SER A 266 -15.12 41.70 -33.97
C SER A 266 -14.29 40.66 -34.74
N PRO A 267 -13.03 40.94 -35.07
CA PRO A 267 -12.08 39.90 -35.45
C PRO A 267 -11.94 38.89 -34.31
N VAL A 268 -11.93 37.61 -34.65
CA VAL A 268 -11.63 36.51 -33.72
C VAL A 268 -10.11 36.52 -33.46
N PRO A 269 -9.63 36.25 -32.22
CA PRO A 269 -8.22 35.99 -31.98
C PRO A 269 -7.68 34.87 -32.89
N THR A 270 -6.44 35.00 -33.33
CA THR A 270 -5.75 33.92 -34.05
C THR A 270 -4.90 33.14 -33.05
N CYS A 271 -5.02 31.81 -33.06
CA CYS A 271 -4.10 30.93 -32.34
C CYS A 271 -3.17 30.23 -33.34
N THR A 272 -1.92 30.01 -32.94
CA THR A 272 -0.91 29.19 -33.65
C THR A 272 -0.22 28.26 -32.65
N GLY A 273 0.13 27.04 -33.04
CA GLY A 273 0.67 26.02 -32.12
C GLY A 273 0.03 24.64 -32.32
N SER A 274 -1.04 24.55 -33.11
CA SER A 274 -1.61 23.27 -33.50
C SER A 274 -0.66 22.39 -34.30
N GLY A 275 -0.61 21.12 -33.89
CA GLY A 275 0.08 20.03 -34.53
C GLY A 275 -0.43 18.70 -33.98
N ASP A 276 0.09 17.63 -34.56
CA ASP A 276 -0.22 16.25 -34.22
C ASP A 276 1.12 15.54 -34.08
N TYR A 277 1.32 14.84 -32.96
CA TYR A 277 2.60 14.29 -32.56
C TYR A 277 2.47 12.82 -32.19
N VAL A 278 3.53 12.06 -32.42
CA VAL A 278 3.78 10.80 -31.71
C VAL A 278 4.85 11.13 -30.68
N VAL A 279 4.68 10.63 -29.47
CA VAL A 279 5.59 10.77 -28.34
C VAL A 279 5.72 9.38 -27.75
N ASP A 280 6.94 8.88 -27.61
CA ASP A 280 7.21 7.56 -27.07
C ASP A 280 7.15 7.61 -25.52
N MET A 281 6.92 6.49 -24.82
CA MET A 281 6.84 6.49 -23.35
C MET A 281 8.15 6.98 -22.70
N GLY A 282 8.04 7.66 -21.55
CA GLY A 282 9.13 8.39 -20.89
C GLY A 282 9.64 9.64 -21.65
N GLN A 283 9.25 9.88 -22.91
CA GLN A 283 9.80 10.97 -23.70
C GLN A 283 9.20 12.33 -23.31
N THR A 284 10.00 13.20 -22.67
CA THR A 284 9.59 14.57 -22.32
C THR A 284 9.25 15.43 -23.56
N PHE A 285 7.96 15.50 -23.86
CA PHE A 285 7.36 16.31 -24.90
C PHE A 285 7.18 17.77 -24.49
N ASN A 286 7.53 18.68 -25.39
CA ASN A 286 7.42 20.12 -25.18
C ASN A 286 6.88 20.82 -26.43
N THR A 287 5.79 21.58 -26.28
CA THR A 287 5.20 22.39 -27.37
C THR A 287 4.65 23.73 -26.87
N SER A 288 4.22 24.61 -27.77
CA SER A 288 3.71 25.94 -27.39
C SER A 288 2.61 26.48 -28.32
N PHE A 289 1.64 27.13 -27.69
CA PHE A 289 0.51 27.79 -28.34
C PHE A 289 0.63 29.30 -28.14
N THR A 290 0.44 30.09 -29.19
CA THR A 290 0.45 31.56 -29.13
C THR A 290 -0.87 32.14 -29.64
N GLY A 291 -1.60 32.82 -28.76
CA GLY A 291 -2.76 33.63 -29.08
C GLY A 291 -2.38 35.05 -29.47
N THR A 292 -3.02 35.59 -30.51
CA THR A 292 -2.82 36.98 -30.97
C THR A 292 -4.15 37.70 -31.21
N SER A 293 -4.25 38.92 -30.71
CA SER A 293 -5.42 39.81 -30.83
C SER A 293 -5.02 41.29 -30.72
N ASN A 294 -6.01 42.18 -30.66
CA ASN A 294 -5.81 43.64 -30.50
C ASN A 294 -5.92 44.12 -29.04
N SER A 295 -5.92 43.20 -28.07
CA SER A 295 -6.10 43.45 -26.64
C SER A 295 -5.35 42.42 -25.80
N PHE A 296 -5.51 42.48 -24.48
CA PHE A 296 -5.24 41.33 -23.60
C PHE A 296 -6.09 40.11 -24.00
N LEU A 297 -5.60 38.93 -23.62
CA LEU A 297 -6.20 37.62 -23.83
C LEU A 297 -6.22 36.84 -22.51
N LYS A 298 -7.36 36.22 -22.17
CA LYS A 298 -7.45 35.13 -21.18
C LYS A 298 -7.23 33.80 -21.92
N MET A 299 -6.47 32.88 -21.34
CA MET A 299 -6.29 31.52 -21.84
C MET A 299 -7.10 30.53 -20.99
N THR A 300 -7.73 29.54 -21.62
CA THR A 300 -8.32 28.36 -20.97
C THR A 300 -8.09 27.11 -21.84
N SER A 301 -8.18 25.91 -21.26
CA SER A 301 -8.08 24.63 -21.98
C SER A 301 -9.42 23.87 -22.04
N ILE A 302 -9.46 22.80 -22.84
CA ILE A 302 -10.42 21.67 -22.75
C ILE A 302 -9.61 20.40 -23.02
N GLY A 303 -9.71 19.42 -22.13
CA GLY A 303 -8.78 18.29 -22.06
C GLY A 303 -7.57 18.62 -21.17
N SER A 304 -6.99 17.58 -20.60
CA SER A 304 -5.88 17.62 -19.64
C SER A 304 -4.94 16.44 -19.89
N PHE A 305 -3.64 16.75 -20.01
CA PHE A 305 -2.48 15.87 -19.94
C PHE A 305 -1.26 16.79 -19.89
N GLY A 306 -0.32 16.55 -18.98
CA GLY A 306 0.83 17.43 -18.73
C GLY A 306 0.49 18.86 -18.27
N VAL A 307 1.55 19.64 -18.02
CA VAL A 307 1.50 20.96 -17.38
C VAL A 307 1.42 22.09 -18.41
N LEU A 308 0.37 22.91 -18.31
CA LEU A 308 0.22 24.14 -19.11
C LEU A 308 0.75 25.37 -18.34
N ASN A 309 1.81 26.00 -18.86
CA ASN A 309 2.42 27.19 -18.26
C ASN A 309 2.37 28.40 -19.23
N PRO A 310 1.72 29.52 -18.88
CA PRO A 310 0.99 29.78 -17.63
C PRO A 310 -0.34 29.02 -17.53
N ILE A 311 -0.79 28.75 -16.30
CA ILE A 311 -1.97 27.93 -16.03
C ILE A 311 -3.27 28.46 -16.67
N PRO A 312 -4.22 27.57 -17.04
CA PRO A 312 -5.55 27.94 -17.48
C PRO A 312 -6.22 28.95 -16.53
N GLY A 313 -6.91 29.94 -17.10
CA GLY A 313 -7.47 31.08 -16.38
C GLY A 313 -6.61 32.35 -16.47
N THR A 314 -5.30 32.21 -16.69
CA THR A 314 -4.35 33.34 -16.79
C THR A 314 -4.74 34.36 -17.87
N THR A 315 -4.50 35.65 -17.63
CA THR A 315 -4.74 36.75 -18.60
C THR A 315 -3.48 37.58 -18.83
N GLN A 316 -3.01 37.67 -20.08
CA GLN A 316 -1.80 38.41 -20.47
C GLN A 316 -2.02 39.35 -21.68
N PRO A 317 -1.10 40.29 -21.97
CA PRO A 317 -1.11 41.06 -23.21
C PRO A 317 -0.97 40.16 -24.45
N SER A 318 -1.54 40.55 -25.59
CA SER A 318 -1.24 39.89 -26.87
C SER A 318 0.11 40.36 -27.44
N PRO A 319 0.94 39.48 -28.01
CA PRO A 319 0.74 38.03 -28.12
C PRO A 319 0.98 37.33 -26.77
N PHE A 320 0.12 36.37 -26.45
CA PHE A 320 0.17 35.55 -25.24
C PHE A 320 0.57 34.13 -25.66
N THR A 321 1.69 33.62 -25.13
CA THR A 321 2.16 32.25 -25.36
C THR A 321 1.92 31.41 -24.09
N THR A 322 1.49 30.16 -24.29
CA THR A 322 1.37 29.11 -23.27
C THR A 322 2.16 27.91 -23.77
N ASN A 323 3.02 27.35 -22.93
CA ASN A 323 3.76 26.12 -23.20
C ASN A 323 3.00 24.93 -22.62
N LEU A 324 3.18 23.75 -23.22
CA LEU A 324 2.82 22.47 -22.65
C LEU A 324 4.11 21.66 -22.48
N THR A 325 4.29 21.06 -21.30
CA THR A 325 5.35 20.11 -20.98
C THR A 325 4.69 18.84 -20.42
N TRP A 326 5.12 17.67 -20.90
CA TRP A 326 4.52 16.37 -20.56
C TRP A 326 5.55 15.26 -20.82
N SER A 327 5.71 14.32 -19.89
CA SER A 327 6.32 13.01 -20.17
C SER A 327 5.20 11.97 -19.98
N PRO A 328 4.84 11.15 -20.98
CA PRO A 328 3.85 10.09 -20.79
C PRO A 328 4.47 8.91 -20.02
N GLY A 329 3.84 8.53 -18.91
CA GLY A 329 4.16 7.31 -18.15
C GLY A 329 3.45 6.06 -18.68
N LEU A 330 3.40 5.01 -17.87
CA LEU A 330 2.57 3.82 -18.10
C LEU A 330 1.07 4.19 -17.99
N GLY A 331 0.18 3.44 -18.64
CA GLY A 331 -1.26 3.76 -18.72
C GLY A 331 -1.61 5.03 -19.55
N GLU A 332 -0.61 5.79 -20.00
CA GLU A 332 -0.80 7.00 -20.82
C GLU A 332 -0.98 6.72 -22.34
N GLU A 333 -1.05 5.44 -22.74
CA GLU A 333 -1.08 5.00 -24.14
C GLU A 333 -2.33 5.43 -24.93
N GLY A 334 -2.21 5.42 -26.26
CA GLY A 334 -3.27 5.83 -27.17
C GLY A 334 -3.27 7.34 -27.41
N THR A 335 -4.43 7.89 -27.76
CA THR A 335 -4.53 9.29 -28.22
C THR A 335 -5.09 10.24 -27.17
N ARG A 336 -4.26 11.19 -26.72
CA ARG A 336 -4.65 12.35 -25.91
C ARG A 336 -4.95 13.58 -26.82
N VAL A 337 -5.99 14.35 -26.51
CA VAL A 337 -6.38 15.56 -27.28
C VAL A 337 -6.67 16.77 -26.38
N LEU A 338 -6.12 17.93 -26.76
CA LEU A 338 -6.19 19.18 -25.99
C LEU A 338 -6.62 20.35 -26.89
N ALA A 339 -7.55 21.18 -26.43
CA ALA A 339 -7.86 22.48 -27.06
C ALA A 339 -7.41 23.64 -26.16
N VAL A 340 -6.64 24.59 -26.69
CA VAL A 340 -6.21 25.82 -25.98
C VAL A 340 -6.92 27.03 -26.58
N ILE A 341 -7.67 27.77 -25.75
CA ILE A 341 -8.62 28.81 -26.14
C ILE A 341 -8.13 30.17 -25.65
N TYR A 342 -7.94 31.11 -26.57
CA TYR A 342 -7.58 32.49 -26.27
C TYR A 342 -8.77 33.42 -26.47
N THR A 343 -9.30 33.95 -25.37
CA THR A 343 -10.50 34.82 -25.30
C THR A 343 -10.10 36.27 -25.03
N ASN A 344 -10.59 37.21 -25.85
CA ASN A 344 -10.27 38.64 -25.71
C ASN A 344 -11.26 39.39 -24.81
N GLN A 345 -10.95 40.67 -24.51
CA GLN A 345 -11.75 41.56 -23.64
C GLN A 345 -13.17 41.91 -24.15
N LEU A 346 -13.61 41.33 -25.28
CA LEU A 346 -14.97 41.42 -25.82
C LEU A 346 -15.67 40.05 -25.81
N ASN A 347 -15.14 39.09 -25.05
CA ASN A 347 -15.55 37.67 -25.02
C ASN A 347 -15.59 37.05 -26.41
N VAL A 348 -14.59 37.39 -27.23
CA VAL A 348 -14.38 36.77 -28.54
C VAL A 348 -13.15 35.86 -28.50
N SER A 349 -13.36 34.59 -28.87
CA SER A 349 -12.47 33.46 -28.59
C SER A 349 -11.99 32.77 -29.87
N GLY A 350 -10.68 32.55 -29.98
CA GLY A 350 -10.07 31.70 -30.99
C GLY A 350 -9.27 30.58 -30.32
N TYR A 351 -9.21 29.40 -30.93
CA TYR A 351 -8.59 28.22 -30.32
C TYR A 351 -7.50 27.60 -31.20
N CYS A 352 -6.54 26.97 -30.54
CA CYS A 352 -5.69 25.91 -31.08
C CYS A 352 -6.19 24.56 -30.54
N THR A 353 -5.72 23.50 -31.18
CA THR A 353 -5.85 22.11 -30.77
C THR A 353 -4.53 21.38 -30.93
N LEU A 354 -4.26 20.40 -30.07
CA LEU A 354 -3.13 19.49 -30.11
C LEU A 354 -3.66 18.05 -30.08
N THR A 355 -3.06 17.20 -30.88
CA THR A 355 -3.20 15.74 -30.82
C THR A 355 -1.85 15.17 -30.41
N VAL A 356 -1.80 14.27 -29.42
CA VAL A 356 -0.63 13.43 -29.19
C VAL A 356 -1.07 11.97 -29.13
N THR A 357 -0.27 11.08 -29.72
CA THR A 357 -0.48 9.63 -29.65
C THR A 357 0.76 8.98 -29.04
N VAL A 358 0.55 8.25 -27.96
CA VAL A 358 1.55 7.40 -27.31
C VAL A 358 1.34 5.98 -27.84
N PRO A 359 2.38 5.31 -28.38
CA PRO A 359 2.26 3.95 -28.91
C PRO A 359 2.27 2.89 -27.79
N GLU A 360 1.47 1.83 -27.95
CA GLU A 360 1.45 0.67 -27.06
C GLU A 360 2.79 -0.10 -27.08
N CYS A 361 3.30 -0.50 -25.91
CA CYS A 361 4.45 -1.40 -25.82
C CYS A 361 4.02 -2.86 -26.05
N ALA A 362 4.23 -3.37 -27.28
CA ALA A 362 3.70 -4.67 -27.73
C ALA A 362 4.38 -5.92 -27.12
N VAL A 363 5.13 -5.77 -26.03
CA VAL A 363 5.86 -6.81 -25.28
C VAL A 363 5.88 -6.54 -23.76
N TYR A 364 5.23 -5.48 -23.28
CA TYR A 364 5.14 -5.18 -21.85
C TYR A 364 4.49 -6.34 -21.08
N GLY A 365 4.97 -6.61 -19.87
CA GLY A 365 4.52 -7.74 -19.05
C GLY A 365 4.87 -9.13 -19.60
N THR A 366 5.75 -9.26 -20.63
CA THR A 366 6.28 -10.59 -20.97
C THR A 366 7.54 -10.89 -20.17
N PRO A 367 7.62 -12.02 -19.43
CA PRO A 367 8.73 -12.29 -18.53
C PRO A 367 10.04 -12.51 -19.28
N CYS A 368 11.10 -11.93 -18.73
CA CYS A 368 12.49 -12.06 -19.14
C CYS A 368 13.37 -12.34 -17.92
N SER A 369 14.67 -12.55 -18.16
CA SER A 369 15.61 -12.89 -17.11
C SER A 369 17.02 -12.40 -17.46
N THR A 370 17.71 -11.81 -16.51
CA THR A 370 19.10 -11.34 -16.66
C THR A 370 19.97 -12.05 -15.63
N GLY A 371 21.14 -12.53 -16.06
CA GLY A 371 22.07 -13.27 -15.22
C GLY A 371 22.40 -14.67 -15.72
N ILE A 372 23.18 -15.38 -14.92
CA ILE A 372 23.61 -16.78 -15.07
C ILE A 372 23.75 -17.32 -13.65
N GLY A 373 23.53 -18.62 -13.42
CA GLY A 373 23.75 -19.22 -12.11
C GLY A 373 22.71 -18.75 -11.07
N ALA A 374 23.17 -18.45 -9.85
CA ALA A 374 22.32 -17.91 -8.78
C ALA A 374 21.82 -16.49 -9.10
N CYS A 375 22.63 -15.68 -9.80
CA CYS A 375 22.31 -14.30 -10.18
C CYS A 375 21.20 -14.16 -11.24
N LEU A 376 20.40 -15.19 -11.50
CA LEU A 376 19.33 -15.16 -12.51
C LEU A 376 18.11 -14.39 -11.98
N GLY A 377 18.19 -13.07 -12.01
CA GLY A 377 17.03 -12.22 -11.74
C GLY A 377 15.96 -12.37 -12.82
N THR A 378 14.71 -12.37 -12.38
CA THR A 378 13.48 -12.32 -13.19
C THR A 378 13.03 -10.87 -13.40
N GLY A 379 12.01 -10.67 -14.23
CA GLY A 379 11.45 -9.35 -14.54
C GLY A 379 10.71 -9.36 -15.88
N ILE A 380 10.38 -8.19 -16.42
CA ILE A 380 9.52 -8.02 -17.61
C ILE A 380 10.20 -7.20 -18.72
N GLU A 381 9.87 -7.50 -19.98
CA GLU A 381 10.34 -6.74 -21.15
C GLU A 381 9.61 -5.37 -21.22
N GLN A 382 10.31 -4.27 -20.92
CA GLN A 382 9.78 -2.89 -20.96
C GLN A 382 10.23 -2.12 -22.23
N CYS A 383 9.47 -1.09 -22.63
CA CYS A 383 9.79 -0.27 -23.82
C CYS A 383 10.43 1.08 -23.48
N VAL A 384 11.77 1.11 -23.33
CA VAL A 384 12.53 2.35 -23.21
C VAL A 384 12.62 3.06 -24.58
N GLY A 385 11.58 3.82 -24.90
CA GLY A 385 11.43 4.54 -26.16
C GLY A 385 11.26 3.59 -27.37
N PRO A 386 12.18 3.60 -28.36
CA PRO A 386 12.10 2.71 -29.53
C PRO A 386 12.77 1.34 -29.31
N ASN A 387 13.36 1.10 -28.14
CA ASN A 387 13.98 -0.16 -27.75
C ASN A 387 12.99 -1.02 -26.95
N VAL A 388 13.36 -2.28 -26.76
CA VAL A 388 12.84 -3.13 -25.68
C VAL A 388 14.06 -3.48 -24.82
N GLU A 389 13.91 -3.36 -23.51
CA GLU A 389 14.94 -3.55 -22.50
C GLU A 389 14.27 -4.32 -21.33
N CYS A 390 14.95 -5.29 -20.72
CA CYS A 390 14.37 -6.11 -19.64
C CYS A 390 14.49 -5.35 -18.30
N THR A 391 13.48 -5.38 -17.42
CA THR A 391 13.60 -4.82 -16.05
C THR A 391 14.58 -5.62 -15.21
N ALA A 392 14.63 -6.94 -15.41
CA ALA A 392 15.44 -7.86 -14.62
C ALA A 392 16.89 -7.38 -14.44
N VAL A 393 17.21 -6.99 -13.22
CA VAL A 393 18.59 -6.84 -12.73
C VAL A 393 19.09 -8.25 -12.39
N ALA A 394 20.36 -8.55 -12.67
CA ALA A 394 20.93 -9.79 -12.13
C ALA A 394 21.23 -9.57 -10.64
N LYS A 395 20.82 -10.49 -9.75
CA LYS A 395 21.23 -10.42 -8.33
C LYS A 395 22.76 -10.36 -8.24
N ASP A 396 23.32 -9.70 -7.22
CA ASP A 396 24.75 -9.46 -7.16
C ASP A 396 25.56 -10.75 -6.96
N PRO A 397 26.79 -10.86 -7.53
CA PRO A 397 27.57 -12.09 -7.53
C PRO A 397 28.20 -12.34 -6.15
N MET A 398 27.72 -13.39 -5.49
CA MET A 398 28.18 -13.83 -4.18
C MET A 398 29.52 -14.59 -4.28
N PRO A 399 30.28 -14.75 -3.18
CA PRO A 399 31.47 -15.60 -3.20
C PRO A 399 31.08 -17.08 -3.35
N GLU A 400 31.62 -17.76 -4.39
CA GLU A 400 31.41 -19.20 -4.67
C GLU A 400 31.43 -20.10 -3.40
N ILE A 401 30.41 -20.93 -3.27
CA ILE A 401 30.29 -22.00 -2.26
C ILE A 401 30.15 -23.38 -2.95
N CYS A 402 30.40 -24.49 -2.24
CA CYS A 402 30.44 -25.83 -2.86
C CYS A 402 29.06 -26.49 -2.99
N ASN A 403 28.09 -25.75 -3.56
CA ASN A 403 26.69 -26.16 -3.70
C ASN A 403 26.36 -26.82 -5.07
N GLY A 404 27.22 -26.65 -6.09
CA GLY A 404 26.98 -27.11 -7.47
C GLY A 404 26.18 -26.15 -8.35
N ILE A 405 26.06 -24.89 -7.93
CA ILE A 405 25.50 -23.72 -8.61
C ILE A 405 26.69 -22.83 -9.07
N ASP A 406 26.43 -21.67 -9.67
CA ASP A 406 27.39 -20.68 -10.19
C ASP A 406 27.01 -19.38 -9.47
N ASP A 407 27.65 -19.11 -8.32
CA ASP A 407 27.22 -18.12 -7.32
C ASP A 407 27.93 -16.77 -7.52
N ASP A 408 29.18 -16.78 -8.00
CA ASP A 408 29.84 -15.55 -8.53
C ASP A 408 29.43 -15.27 -10.00
N CYS A 409 28.63 -16.17 -10.57
CA CYS A 409 27.91 -16.03 -11.83
C CYS A 409 28.82 -15.82 -13.04
N ASN A 410 29.99 -16.47 -13.02
CA ASN A 410 31.03 -16.33 -14.04
C ASN A 410 30.91 -17.29 -15.25
N ASP A 411 29.82 -18.09 -15.35
CA ASP A 411 29.57 -19.18 -16.31
C ASP A 411 30.42 -20.46 -16.01
N THR A 412 30.91 -20.62 -14.76
CA THR A 412 31.54 -21.89 -14.30
C THR A 412 31.30 -22.24 -12.82
N ILE A 413 30.31 -23.12 -12.59
CA ILE A 413 30.02 -23.87 -11.35
C ILE A 413 31.27 -24.38 -10.60
N ASP A 414 31.30 -24.19 -9.28
CA ASP A 414 32.35 -24.57 -8.31
C ASP A 414 33.77 -24.05 -8.67
N ASP A 415 33.90 -22.81 -9.15
CA ASP A 415 35.17 -22.24 -9.62
C ASP A 415 36.21 -22.03 -8.51
N ASN A 416 37.49 -22.08 -8.88
CA ASN A 416 38.66 -21.94 -8.00
C ASN A 416 38.76 -22.92 -6.81
N ASN A 417 37.82 -23.87 -6.66
CA ASN A 417 37.68 -24.82 -5.54
C ASN A 417 37.19 -24.12 -4.26
N PRO A 418 35.87 -23.79 -4.17
CA PRO A 418 35.32 -23.03 -3.05
C PRO A 418 35.45 -23.79 -1.72
N GLU A 419 35.46 -23.04 -0.61
CA GLU A 419 35.60 -23.51 0.78
C GLU A 419 36.83 -24.39 1.07
N ALA A 420 37.72 -24.60 0.10
CA ALA A 420 38.76 -25.62 0.14
C ALA A 420 40.00 -25.19 0.95
N GLY A 421 40.49 -26.10 1.78
CA GLY A 421 41.66 -25.86 2.64
C GLY A 421 41.32 -25.46 4.08
N THR A 422 40.06 -25.47 4.48
CA THR A 422 39.68 -25.52 5.91
C THR A 422 39.97 -26.92 6.46
N VAL A 423 40.24 -27.01 7.77
CA VAL A 423 40.64 -28.28 8.40
C VAL A 423 39.41 -29.06 8.83
N CYS A 424 39.19 -30.21 8.21
CA CYS A 424 37.99 -31.03 8.41
C CYS A 424 38.31 -32.35 9.15
N PRO A 425 37.39 -32.88 9.97
CA PRO A 425 37.57 -34.15 10.67
C PRO A 425 37.31 -35.34 9.73
N THR A 426 38.25 -36.30 9.72
CA THR A 426 38.10 -37.56 8.97
C THR A 426 37.74 -38.72 9.90
N ASN A 427 37.15 -39.79 9.35
CA ASN A 427 36.84 -41.02 10.08
C ASN A 427 38.07 -41.95 10.28
N LEU A 428 39.28 -41.40 10.40
CA LEU A 428 40.55 -42.11 10.57
C LEU A 428 41.09 -42.01 12.02
N PRO A 429 42.14 -42.76 12.40
CA PRO A 429 42.77 -42.62 13.71
C PRO A 429 43.28 -41.19 13.95
N PRO A 430 43.41 -40.71 15.21
CA PRO A 430 43.72 -39.29 15.52
C PRO A 430 45.01 -38.72 14.91
N ALA A 431 45.91 -39.58 14.42
CA ALA A 431 47.10 -39.23 13.64
C ALA A 431 46.78 -38.58 12.28
N CYS A 432 45.74 -39.11 11.64
CA CYS A 432 45.26 -38.80 10.30
C CYS A 432 43.81 -38.29 10.33
N GLY A 433 43.35 -37.91 11.54
CA GLY A 433 41.98 -37.44 11.80
C GLY A 433 41.70 -36.05 11.22
N THR A 434 42.72 -35.35 10.72
CA THR A 434 42.57 -34.15 9.90
C THR A 434 42.64 -34.47 8.41
N GLY A 435 41.85 -33.73 7.66
CA GLY A 435 42.03 -33.53 6.24
C GLY A 435 41.84 -32.06 5.90
N LEU A 436 41.94 -31.76 4.61
CA LEU A 436 41.50 -30.48 4.06
C LEU A 436 40.22 -30.68 3.27
N THR A 437 39.29 -29.73 3.39
CA THR A 437 38.12 -29.63 2.51
C THR A 437 38.56 -29.45 1.06
N ASN A 438 37.80 -30.05 0.14
CA ASN A 438 38.00 -29.91 -1.30
C ASN A 438 36.68 -30.14 -2.04
N CYS A 439 36.19 -29.12 -2.73
CA CYS A 439 34.99 -29.22 -3.54
C CYS A 439 35.18 -30.21 -4.70
N ASN A 440 34.22 -31.11 -4.90
CA ASN A 440 34.24 -32.15 -5.94
C ASN A 440 32.88 -32.28 -6.64
N ALA A 441 32.47 -31.23 -7.35
CA ALA A 441 31.21 -31.10 -8.10
C ALA A 441 29.97 -31.06 -7.18
N GLY A 442 29.73 -29.90 -6.56
CA GLY A 442 28.64 -29.63 -5.61
C GLY A 442 28.66 -30.50 -4.35
N VAL A 443 29.85 -30.93 -3.92
CA VAL A 443 30.04 -31.73 -2.69
C VAL A 443 31.41 -31.40 -2.07
N LEU A 444 31.40 -30.87 -0.85
CA LEU A 444 32.61 -30.57 -0.08
C LEU A 444 33.20 -31.86 0.53
N GLU A 445 34.14 -32.50 -0.17
CA GLU A 445 34.78 -33.72 0.32
C GLU A 445 35.95 -33.41 1.27
N CYS A 446 35.95 -34.02 2.46
CA CYS A 446 37.12 -33.97 3.36
C CYS A 446 38.20 -34.97 2.91
N ILE A 447 39.33 -34.47 2.37
CA ILE A 447 40.44 -35.28 1.88
C ILE A 447 41.52 -35.40 2.97
N PRO A 448 41.82 -36.61 3.50
CA PRO A 448 42.83 -36.79 4.56
C PRO A 448 44.24 -36.34 4.16
N ASP A 449 44.95 -35.69 5.08
CA ASP A 449 46.33 -35.21 4.89
C ASP A 449 47.32 -36.37 4.60
N VAL A 450 47.02 -37.55 5.16
CA VAL A 450 47.80 -38.77 4.98
C VAL A 450 46.88 -39.87 4.45
N ALA A 451 47.17 -40.37 3.24
CA ALA A 451 46.42 -41.47 2.65
C ALA A 451 46.82 -42.82 3.29
N PRO A 452 45.87 -43.71 3.64
CA PRO A 452 46.17 -44.99 4.28
C PRO A 452 47.19 -45.86 3.53
N GLY A 453 48.22 -46.33 4.24
CA GLY A 453 49.35 -47.11 3.73
C GLY A 453 50.27 -46.37 2.76
N SER A 454 50.26 -45.03 2.74
CA SER A 454 51.06 -44.23 1.80
C SER A 454 52.41 -43.74 2.34
N VAL A 455 52.52 -43.57 3.66
CA VAL A 455 53.79 -43.30 4.35
C VAL A 455 54.39 -44.62 4.86
N ALA A 456 55.17 -44.60 5.95
CA ALA A 456 55.69 -45.81 6.56
C ALA A 456 55.87 -45.55 8.06
N GLU A 457 55.27 -46.41 8.88
CA GLU A 457 55.29 -46.35 10.35
C GLU A 457 56.61 -45.86 10.94
N THR A 458 56.53 -44.78 11.72
CA THR A 458 57.56 -44.40 12.67
C THR A 458 57.22 -44.99 14.01
N CYS A 459 58.20 -45.54 14.75
CA CYS A 459 57.94 -45.90 16.13
C CYS A 459 57.72 -44.62 16.95
N ASN A 460 56.48 -44.35 17.39
CA ASN A 460 56.08 -43.16 18.14
C ASN A 460 54.79 -43.34 18.98
N ALA A 461 54.16 -44.53 18.97
CA ALA A 461 52.84 -44.83 19.55
C ALA A 461 51.64 -44.12 18.88
N ILE A 462 51.79 -43.77 17.60
CA ILE A 462 50.79 -43.19 16.71
C ILE A 462 50.66 -44.12 15.48
N ASP A 463 49.46 -44.21 14.90
CA ASP A 463 49.18 -44.95 13.65
C ASP A 463 49.53 -44.00 12.49
N ASP A 464 50.82 -43.94 12.15
CA ASP A 464 51.44 -42.95 11.25
C ASP A 464 51.00 -43.16 9.80
N ASP A 465 50.81 -44.42 9.37
CA ASP A 465 50.35 -44.75 8.02
C ASP A 465 48.84 -45.02 7.86
N CYS A 466 48.08 -44.85 8.94
CA CYS A 466 46.61 -44.89 8.98
C CYS A 466 45.98 -46.26 8.57
N ASP A 467 46.72 -47.37 8.74
CA ASP A 467 46.31 -48.76 8.44
C ASP A 467 45.28 -49.31 9.44
N GLY A 468 45.21 -48.74 10.65
CA GLY A 468 44.41 -49.23 11.78
C GLY A 468 45.21 -50.08 12.77
N THR A 469 46.55 -50.07 12.68
CA THR A 469 47.46 -50.66 13.67
C THR A 469 48.65 -49.73 13.98
N THR A 470 49.30 -49.91 15.13
CA THR A 470 50.24 -48.93 15.71
C THR A 470 51.61 -49.56 16.00
N ASP A 471 52.70 -48.89 15.59
CA ASP A 471 54.10 -49.27 15.79
C ASP A 471 54.47 -50.69 15.28
N GLU A 472 53.81 -51.23 14.25
CA GLU A 472 54.01 -52.64 13.92
C GLU A 472 55.38 -52.92 13.26
N GLY A 473 55.87 -54.15 13.44
CA GLY A 473 57.22 -54.53 13.00
C GLY A 473 58.39 -54.07 13.89
N PHE A 474 58.24 -53.08 14.78
CA PHE A 474 59.36 -52.53 15.60
C PHE A 474 59.86 -53.40 16.77
N ASN A 475 59.14 -54.47 17.16
CA ASN A 475 59.51 -55.41 18.25
C ASN A 475 59.57 -54.79 19.66
N LEU A 476 58.68 -53.83 19.94
CA LEU A 476 58.56 -53.12 21.21
C LEU A 476 58.43 -54.03 22.45
N GLY A 477 58.88 -53.51 23.59
CA GLY A 477 58.71 -54.15 24.91
C GLY A 477 59.81 -55.16 25.30
N THR A 478 60.90 -55.25 24.55
CA THR A 478 62.12 -55.99 24.95
C THR A 478 63.02 -55.15 25.89
N SER A 479 64.18 -55.64 26.36
CA SER A 479 64.89 -55.07 27.54
C SER A 479 66.31 -54.54 27.29
N CYS A 480 66.72 -53.44 27.94
CA CYS A 480 68.03 -52.75 27.75
C CYS A 480 68.56 -52.03 29.01
N ILE A 481 69.78 -51.44 28.98
CA ILE A 481 70.45 -50.82 30.15
C ILE A 481 71.56 -49.83 29.72
N VAL A 482 71.84 -48.79 30.53
CA VAL A 482 73.18 -48.36 31.03
C VAL A 482 73.06 -47.51 32.33
N GLY A 483 72.90 -48.08 33.57
CA GLY A 483 73.17 -47.38 34.87
C GLY A 483 72.12 -47.41 36.02
N ASN A 484 72.00 -46.31 36.81
CA ASN A 484 70.79 -45.89 37.58
C ASN A 484 70.74 -44.35 37.93
N GLY A 485 69.72 -43.57 37.47
CA GLY A 485 69.54 -42.11 37.76
C GLY A 485 68.77 -41.29 36.68
N VAL A 486 69.19 -40.05 36.32
CA VAL A 486 68.67 -39.17 35.21
C VAL A 486 69.69 -38.74 34.11
N CYS A 487 70.87 -38.15 34.39
CA CYS A 487 71.91 -37.76 33.38
C CYS A 487 73.22 -38.65 33.36
N GLU A 488 73.05 -39.97 33.07
CA GLU A 488 73.35 -42.73 33.81
C GLU A 488 72.13 -43.81 34.22
N ALA A 489 71.29 -44.57 33.42
CA ALA A 489 70.21 -45.56 33.94
C ALA A 489 69.75 -46.90 33.20
N VAL A 490 68.86 -47.76 33.78
CA VAL A 490 68.34 -49.12 33.30
C VAL A 490 66.90 -49.12 32.72
N GLY A 491 66.60 -49.86 31.63
CA GLY A 491 65.32 -49.74 30.90
C GLY A 491 64.76 -50.87 29.98
N LYS A 492 63.85 -50.50 29.07
CA LYS A 492 63.23 -51.29 27.98
C LYS A 492 63.41 -50.62 26.62
N LEU A 493 63.32 -51.45 25.57
CA LEU A 493 63.20 -51.02 24.18
C LEU A 493 61.78 -50.47 23.94
N ILE A 494 61.71 -49.14 23.99
CA ILE A 494 60.61 -48.28 23.57
C ILE A 494 60.96 -47.62 22.23
N CYS A 495 60.01 -46.90 21.64
CA CYS A 495 60.29 -45.98 20.53
C CYS A 495 61.27 -44.87 20.93
N ASP A 496 62.00 -44.30 19.97
CA ASP A 496 62.93 -43.19 20.21
C ASP A 496 62.56 -41.91 19.49
N ALA A 497 62.99 -40.77 20.04
CA ALA A 497 62.71 -39.43 19.52
C ALA A 497 63.40 -39.11 18.17
N ALA A 498 63.96 -40.11 17.49
CA ALA A 498 64.43 -40.05 16.11
C ALA A 498 63.77 -41.13 15.21
N GLY A 499 62.66 -41.73 15.67
CA GLY A 499 61.87 -42.73 14.95
C GLY A 499 62.43 -44.15 14.98
N GLY A 500 63.43 -44.41 15.81
CA GLY A 500 64.00 -45.73 16.05
C GLY A 500 63.45 -46.40 17.31
N THR A 501 64.30 -47.15 18.00
CA THR A 501 63.97 -47.73 19.32
C THR A 501 65.15 -47.55 20.28
N MET A 502 64.91 -46.91 21.43
CA MET A 502 65.91 -46.57 22.44
C MET A 502 65.67 -47.29 23.76
N CYS A 503 66.56 -47.02 24.72
CA CYS A 503 66.35 -47.39 26.11
C CYS A 503 65.79 -46.21 26.91
N ASP A 504 64.68 -46.41 27.62
CA ASP A 504 63.98 -45.43 28.48
C ASP A 504 64.74 -45.04 29.77
N ALA A 505 66.08 -44.91 29.73
CA ALA A 505 66.88 -44.77 30.96
C ALA A 505 68.27 -44.11 30.81
N VAL A 506 68.54 -43.04 31.58
CA VAL A 506 69.73 -42.16 31.54
C VAL A 506 70.16 -41.75 33.00
N PRO A 507 71.47 -41.51 33.32
CA PRO A 507 72.56 -40.95 35.03
C PRO A 507 72.42 -39.77 36.14
N SER A 508 73.18 -38.61 36.22
CA SER A 508 73.00 -37.30 37.02
C SER A 508 74.22 -36.62 37.75
N VAL A 509 74.29 -35.25 37.94
CA VAL A 509 74.96 -34.48 39.09
C VAL A 509 74.78 -32.89 39.16
N PRO A 510 74.66 -32.21 40.37
CA PRO A 510 73.95 -30.90 40.65
C PRO A 510 74.54 -29.45 40.48
N MET A 511 73.63 -28.45 40.33
CA MET A 511 73.70 -26.96 40.60
C MET A 511 72.32 -26.25 40.83
N THR A 512 72.19 -25.27 41.74
CA THR A 512 70.92 -24.50 41.96
C THR A 512 70.36 -23.78 40.72
N GLU A 513 69.02 -23.70 40.64
CA GLU A 513 68.23 -23.41 39.43
C GLU A 513 67.83 -21.93 39.18
N ALA A 514 67.24 -21.71 37.99
CA ALA A 514 66.52 -20.50 37.58
C ALA A 514 65.61 -20.81 36.38
N CYS A 515 64.32 -20.42 36.43
CA CYS A 515 63.25 -20.59 35.43
C CYS A 515 63.71 -20.55 33.95
N ASP A 516 64.30 -21.64 33.45
CA ASP A 516 64.89 -21.73 32.10
C ASP A 516 64.79 -23.13 31.44
N GLY A 517 64.10 -24.09 32.07
CA GLY A 517 63.73 -25.37 31.49
C GLY A 517 64.79 -26.47 31.63
N ALA A 518 65.65 -26.40 32.64
CA ALA A 518 66.72 -27.36 32.86
C ALA A 518 66.82 -27.82 34.33
N ASP A 519 66.87 -29.15 34.53
CA ASP A 519 67.26 -29.85 35.76
C ASP A 519 68.72 -29.50 36.10
N ASN A 520 68.91 -28.29 36.61
CA ASN A 520 70.22 -27.76 36.93
C ASN A 520 70.73 -28.48 38.19
N ASP A 521 69.85 -28.75 39.18
CA ASP A 521 70.24 -29.39 40.46
C ASP A 521 70.41 -30.92 40.35
N CYS A 522 70.04 -31.55 39.22
CA CYS A 522 70.25 -32.97 38.93
C CYS A 522 69.84 -33.93 40.06
N ASP A 523 68.91 -33.50 40.91
CA ASP A 523 68.30 -34.28 41.98
C ASP A 523 67.11 -35.10 41.41
N GLY A 524 66.52 -34.61 40.31
CA GLY A 524 65.60 -35.32 39.42
C GLY A 524 64.41 -34.49 38.93
N VAL A 525 64.38 -33.18 39.17
CA VAL A 525 63.30 -32.24 38.83
C VAL A 525 63.91 -31.03 38.09
N ALA A 526 63.09 -30.19 37.46
CA ALA A 526 63.54 -28.98 36.79
C ALA A 526 62.64 -27.81 37.15
N ASP A 527 63.24 -26.66 37.48
CA ASP A 527 62.58 -25.44 37.95
C ASP A 527 61.70 -25.64 39.22
N GLU A 528 62.10 -26.54 40.12
CA GLU A 528 61.28 -26.99 41.26
C GLU A 528 61.00 -25.91 42.32
N ASP A 529 61.90 -24.93 42.46
CA ASP A 529 61.76 -23.82 43.42
C ASP A 529 60.83 -22.68 42.88
N PHE A 530 60.29 -22.84 41.65
CA PHE A 530 59.39 -21.88 41.00
C PHE A 530 57.91 -22.31 40.95
N GLY A 531 57.60 -23.56 41.31
CA GLY A 531 56.25 -24.13 41.21
C GLY A 531 55.79 -24.38 39.78
N LEU A 532 56.71 -24.53 38.81
CA LEU A 532 56.30 -24.83 37.43
C LEU A 532 55.65 -26.21 37.36
N GLY A 533 54.57 -26.32 36.59
CA GLY A 533 53.76 -27.54 36.58
C GLY A 533 52.86 -27.72 37.80
N ASP A 534 52.91 -26.86 38.83
CA ASP A 534 51.80 -26.75 39.77
C ASP A 534 50.58 -26.27 38.99
N ALA A 535 49.43 -26.92 39.24
CA ALA A 535 48.17 -26.54 38.64
C ALA A 535 47.80 -25.13 39.10
N CYS A 536 47.63 -24.23 38.13
CA CYS A 536 47.09 -22.90 38.34
C CYS A 536 45.80 -22.79 37.54
N THR A 537 44.82 -22.14 38.12
CA THR A 537 43.56 -21.84 37.45
C THR A 537 43.54 -20.37 37.03
N ASN A 538 42.91 -20.09 35.90
CA ASN A 538 42.62 -18.75 35.41
C ASN A 538 41.24 -18.79 34.74
N GLY A 539 40.45 -17.74 34.94
CA GLY A 539 38.99 -17.84 34.85
C GLY A 539 38.38 -18.30 36.18
N ASP A 540 37.09 -18.04 36.31
CA ASP A 540 36.20 -18.53 37.36
C ASP A 540 35.21 -19.54 36.74
N GLY A 541 34.28 -20.12 37.49
CA GLY A 541 33.30 -21.08 36.94
C GLY A 541 33.85 -22.33 36.26
N GLU A 542 33.16 -22.86 35.26
CA GLU A 542 33.64 -23.92 34.36
C GLU A 542 34.66 -23.37 33.36
N CYS A 543 34.68 -22.05 33.11
CA CYS A 543 35.78 -21.34 32.44
C CYS A 543 37.09 -21.38 33.23
N THR A 544 37.12 -21.96 34.45
CA THR A 544 38.29 -22.21 35.29
C THR A 544 39.27 -23.16 34.59
N ALA A 545 39.98 -22.62 33.61
CA ALA A 545 40.93 -23.36 32.81
C ALA A 545 42.11 -23.80 33.68
N SER A 546 42.28 -25.11 33.79
CA SER A 546 43.39 -25.73 34.53
C SER A 546 44.68 -25.70 33.72
N GLY A 547 45.40 -24.58 33.85
CA GLY A 547 46.75 -24.43 33.32
C GLY A 547 47.83 -24.90 34.28
N VAL A 548 49.06 -24.58 33.92
CA VAL A 548 50.25 -24.75 34.77
C VAL A 548 51.04 -23.45 34.83
N LEU A 549 51.76 -23.26 35.93
CA LEU A 549 52.74 -22.19 35.99
C LEU A 549 53.88 -22.47 35.00
N VAL A 550 54.18 -21.49 34.13
CA VAL A 550 55.24 -21.51 33.12
C VAL A 550 56.15 -20.29 33.26
N CYS A 551 57.38 -20.34 32.72
CA CYS A 551 58.27 -19.18 32.73
C CYS A 551 57.82 -18.10 31.74
N ASN A 552 57.70 -16.85 32.20
CA ASN A 552 57.63 -15.68 31.33
C ASN A 552 59.01 -15.24 30.83
N ALA A 553 59.04 -14.38 29.80
CA ALA A 553 60.25 -13.87 29.16
C ALA A 553 61.18 -13.00 30.04
N MET A 554 60.84 -12.79 31.32
CA MET A 554 61.67 -12.10 32.32
C MET A 554 62.25 -13.05 33.39
N GLY A 555 61.99 -14.36 33.31
CA GLY A 555 62.55 -15.37 34.21
C GLY A 555 61.80 -15.54 35.52
N GLY A 556 60.46 -15.49 35.49
CA GLY A 556 59.59 -15.82 36.62
C GLY A 556 58.31 -16.52 36.16
N ALA A 557 57.63 -17.20 37.09
CA ALA A 557 56.43 -17.98 36.80
C ALA A 557 55.19 -17.11 36.52
N VAL A 558 54.32 -17.57 35.64
CA VAL A 558 52.99 -17.03 35.29
C VAL A 558 52.07 -18.20 34.90
N CYS A 559 50.75 -18.09 35.11
CA CYS A 559 49.83 -19.14 34.64
C CYS A 559 49.67 -19.07 33.11
N ASN A 560 49.64 -20.22 32.43
CA ASN A 560 49.40 -20.29 30.98
C ASN A 560 47.95 -20.60 30.59
N ALA A 561 47.04 -20.70 31.56
CA ALA A 561 45.62 -20.87 31.30
C ALA A 561 45.04 -19.63 30.60
N VAL A 562 44.55 -19.83 29.38
CA VAL A 562 43.49 -19.01 28.80
C VAL A 562 42.19 -19.54 29.40
N PRO A 563 41.32 -18.71 30.01
CA PRO A 563 39.99 -19.14 30.46
C PRO A 563 39.18 -19.79 29.34
N GLY A 564 38.13 -20.54 29.70
CA GLY A 564 37.07 -20.82 28.74
C GLY A 564 36.41 -19.52 28.26
N ALA A 565 35.75 -19.58 27.10
CA ALA A 565 34.67 -18.63 26.84
C ALA A 565 33.51 -18.93 27.81
N PRO A 566 32.79 -17.90 28.30
CA PRO A 566 31.51 -18.11 28.97
C PRO A 566 30.49 -18.70 27.97
N VAL A 567 29.48 -19.37 28.50
CA VAL A 567 28.29 -19.87 27.78
C VAL A 567 27.13 -19.90 28.77
N ALA A 568 25.89 -19.73 28.29
CA ALA A 568 24.66 -19.72 29.08
C ALA A 568 24.59 -20.76 30.22
N GLU A 569 23.89 -20.40 31.31
CA GLU A 569 23.75 -21.23 32.51
C GLU A 569 22.98 -22.53 32.22
N VAL A 570 23.58 -23.69 32.51
CA VAL A 570 22.93 -25.00 32.25
C VAL A 570 22.17 -25.43 33.50
N CYS A 571 20.91 -25.04 33.55
CA CYS A 571 20.10 -25.01 34.75
C CYS A 571 19.97 -26.34 35.52
N GLY A 572 20.30 -26.28 36.81
CA GLY A 572 20.20 -27.39 37.75
C GLY A 572 21.34 -28.40 37.67
N ASP A 573 22.38 -28.13 36.90
CA ASP A 573 23.62 -28.92 36.89
C ASP A 573 24.57 -28.54 38.05
N GLY A 574 24.38 -27.35 38.65
CA GLY A 574 25.04 -26.90 39.87
C GLY A 574 26.44 -26.34 39.69
N LYS A 575 26.71 -25.71 38.54
CA LYS A 575 27.97 -25.05 38.16
C LYS A 575 27.72 -23.56 37.83
N ASP A 576 28.70 -22.95 37.17
CA ASP A 576 28.99 -21.50 37.05
C ASP A 576 29.59 -21.42 35.62
N ASN A 577 28.73 -21.51 34.61
CA ASN A 577 29.06 -21.71 33.19
C ASN A 577 29.24 -20.38 32.44
N ASP A 578 28.49 -19.34 32.83
CA ASP A 578 28.72 -17.95 32.40
C ASP A 578 29.99 -17.35 33.05
N CYS A 579 30.47 -17.98 34.11
CA CYS A 579 31.69 -17.67 34.84
C CYS A 579 31.67 -16.33 35.60
N ASP A 580 30.48 -15.78 35.88
CA ASP A 580 30.27 -14.55 36.66
C ASP A 580 30.61 -14.73 38.16
N LYS A 581 30.61 -15.97 38.68
CA LYS A 581 30.80 -16.46 40.09
C LYS A 581 29.51 -16.69 40.90
N VAL A 582 28.35 -16.65 40.29
CA VAL A 582 27.08 -17.20 40.77
C VAL A 582 26.99 -18.66 40.26
N ILE A 583 25.91 -19.38 40.59
CA ILE A 583 25.69 -20.80 40.26
C ILE A 583 24.19 -20.97 40.05
N ASP A 584 23.77 -21.54 38.91
CA ASP A 584 22.37 -21.66 38.51
C ASP A 584 21.64 -20.28 38.55
N ASN A 585 22.27 -19.21 38.04
CA ASN A 585 21.61 -17.92 37.73
C ASN A 585 20.99 -17.94 36.34
N GLY A 586 20.11 -16.98 36.03
CA GLY A 586 19.22 -17.06 34.85
C GLY A 586 18.16 -18.17 34.94
N CYS A 587 18.38 -19.19 35.78
CA CYS A 587 17.52 -20.36 35.96
C CYS A 587 16.25 -20.10 36.78
N GLY A 588 15.50 -19.06 36.44
CA GLY A 588 14.06 -19.02 36.64
C GLY A 588 13.35 -19.79 35.53
N ASP A 589 12.27 -19.24 34.98
CA ASP A 589 10.98 -19.86 34.55
C ASP A 589 9.89 -19.11 35.36
N GLN A 590 9.59 -17.87 34.98
CA GLN A 590 8.89 -16.88 35.83
C GLN A 590 7.40 -16.73 35.45
N ASP A 591 7.15 -16.59 34.17
CA ASP A 591 5.94 -16.76 33.38
C ASP A 591 5.43 -18.23 33.42
N GLY A 592 6.20 -19.17 32.88
CA GLY A 592 5.94 -20.60 32.85
C GLY A 592 6.18 -21.31 31.52
N ASP A 593 6.87 -20.70 30.54
CA ASP A 593 6.90 -21.17 29.14
C ASP A 593 7.70 -22.50 28.95
N GLY A 594 9.01 -22.48 29.21
CA GLY A 594 9.95 -23.50 28.75
C GLY A 594 11.41 -23.03 28.54
N LEU A 595 11.66 -21.73 28.36
CA LEU A 595 12.95 -21.05 28.47
C LEU A 595 13.34 -20.90 29.97
N HIS A 596 14.25 -19.97 30.31
CA HIS A 596 14.61 -19.60 31.69
C HIS A 596 15.17 -18.17 31.74
N ASP A 597 14.74 -17.31 32.69
CA ASP A 597 14.98 -15.85 32.77
C ASP A 597 16.26 -15.28 32.12
N GLY A 598 17.42 -15.95 32.29
CA GLY A 598 18.73 -15.50 31.80
C GLY A 598 19.18 -16.05 30.46
N LEU A 599 18.31 -16.77 29.74
CA LEU A 599 18.41 -17.04 28.30
C LEU A 599 17.57 -16.01 27.55
N GLU A 600 16.36 -15.71 28.02
CA GLU A 600 15.55 -14.55 27.62
C GLU A 600 16.36 -13.24 27.72
N GLU A 601 16.97 -12.92 28.89
CA GLU A 601 17.92 -11.79 29.05
C GLU A 601 19.21 -11.89 28.16
N GLU A 602 19.46 -13.01 27.44
CA GLU A 602 20.60 -13.17 26.51
C GLU A 602 20.20 -13.10 25.02
N VAL A 603 18.92 -13.36 24.67
CA VAL A 603 18.42 -13.33 23.27
C VAL A 603 17.51 -12.13 22.96
N GLY A 604 16.85 -11.55 23.97
CA GLY A 604 15.98 -10.37 23.81
C GLY A 604 14.55 -10.57 24.32
N THR A 605 14.06 -11.80 24.34
CA THR A 605 12.69 -12.14 24.80
C THR A 605 12.46 -11.80 26.28
N ASN A 606 11.19 -11.68 26.68
CA ASN A 606 10.78 -11.02 27.93
C ASN A 606 10.62 -12.01 29.12
N PRO A 607 11.46 -11.94 30.18
CA PRO A 607 11.42 -12.86 31.34
C PRO A 607 10.20 -12.80 32.29
N ASN A 608 9.06 -12.34 31.78
CA ASN A 608 7.78 -12.26 32.49
C ASN A 608 6.57 -12.51 31.58
N ASP A 609 6.79 -12.68 30.27
CA ASP A 609 5.80 -13.13 29.27
C ASP A 609 6.26 -14.46 28.65
N ALA A 610 5.46 -15.02 27.75
CA ALA A 610 5.65 -16.38 27.22
C ALA A 610 5.10 -16.50 25.79
N ASP A 611 5.12 -15.37 25.08
CA ASP A 611 4.43 -14.99 23.84
C ASP A 611 4.96 -13.57 23.60
N SER A 612 6.28 -13.44 23.37
CA SER A 612 7.03 -12.16 23.55
C SER A 612 6.71 -11.09 22.50
N ASP A 613 6.17 -11.51 21.36
CA ASP A 613 5.61 -10.76 20.22
C ASP A 613 4.07 -10.67 20.25
N ASP A 614 3.41 -11.42 21.15
CA ASP A 614 1.95 -11.56 21.26
C ASP A 614 1.25 -12.12 19.98
N ASP A 615 1.93 -12.97 19.21
CA ASP A 615 1.42 -13.59 17.97
C ASP A 615 0.41 -14.75 18.22
N GLY A 616 0.50 -15.44 19.36
CA GLY A 616 -0.30 -16.63 19.71
C GLY A 616 0.45 -17.98 19.61
N VAL A 617 1.76 -17.93 19.39
CA VAL A 617 2.75 -18.94 19.75
C VAL A 617 3.25 -18.64 21.16
N ILE A 618 4.46 -19.12 21.46
CA ILE A 618 5.07 -19.22 22.79
C ILE A 618 6.55 -19.41 22.47
N ASP A 619 7.43 -18.62 23.09
CA ASP A 619 8.87 -18.54 22.81
C ASP A 619 9.55 -19.91 22.63
N SER A 620 9.14 -20.94 23.39
CA SER A 620 9.70 -22.30 23.30
C SER A 620 8.87 -23.36 22.55
N GLU A 621 7.72 -23.01 21.93
CA GLU A 621 6.96 -23.88 21.01
C GLU A 621 7.14 -23.53 19.51
N GLU A 622 7.77 -22.42 19.18
CA GLU A 622 8.00 -21.88 17.82
C GLU A 622 8.84 -22.73 16.84
N PRO A 623 8.75 -22.45 15.53
CA PRO A 623 9.67 -22.93 14.51
C PRO A 623 10.97 -22.09 14.48
N LEU A 624 12.04 -22.60 15.10
CA LEU A 624 13.39 -22.00 15.05
C LEU A 624 13.63 -20.68 15.84
N TRP A 625 12.75 -20.29 16.75
CA TRP A 625 12.87 -19.29 17.86
C TRP A 625 14.23 -18.60 18.20
N ASP A 626 15.40 -19.24 18.04
CA ASP A 626 16.76 -18.70 18.24
C ASP A 626 17.56 -18.39 16.96
N GLU A 627 16.89 -18.31 15.81
CA GLU A 627 17.45 -17.86 14.53
C GLU A 627 16.61 -16.65 13.98
N ASP A 628 17.08 -16.09 12.86
CA ASP A 628 16.57 -14.93 12.11
C ASP A 628 16.31 -15.46 10.69
N SER A 629 15.09 -15.31 10.15
CA SER A 629 14.55 -16.19 9.10
C SER A 629 14.46 -15.56 7.70
N ASP A 630 13.92 -14.35 7.58
CA ASP A 630 13.94 -13.50 6.38
C ASP A 630 15.22 -12.65 6.28
N GLY A 631 15.68 -12.09 7.40
CA GLY A 631 16.81 -11.16 7.50
C GLY A 631 16.46 -9.74 7.95
N ASP A 632 15.30 -9.49 8.58
CA ASP A 632 14.85 -8.17 9.03
C ASP A 632 15.76 -7.58 10.14
N GLY A 633 16.12 -8.39 11.14
CA GLY A 633 16.94 -8.04 12.31
C GLY A 633 16.39 -8.51 13.66
N LEU A 634 15.13 -8.96 13.72
CA LEU A 634 14.54 -9.66 14.86
C LEU A 634 14.99 -11.14 14.88
N ILE A 635 14.55 -11.88 15.89
CA ILE A 635 14.55 -13.35 15.88
C ILE A 635 13.08 -13.78 15.90
N ASN A 636 12.78 -14.97 15.39
CA ASN A 636 11.43 -15.51 15.34
C ASN A 636 10.59 -15.29 16.63
N ALA A 637 11.21 -15.44 17.82
CA ALA A 637 10.52 -15.26 19.12
C ALA A 637 10.31 -13.79 19.56
N LEU A 638 10.48 -12.85 18.64
CA LEU A 638 10.24 -11.41 18.75
C LEU A 638 9.53 -10.86 17.50
N ASP A 639 9.12 -11.74 16.58
CA ASP A 639 8.81 -11.44 15.19
C ASP A 639 7.53 -12.18 14.77
N PRO A 640 6.37 -11.48 14.77
CA PRO A 640 5.09 -12.15 14.66
C PRO A 640 4.79 -12.69 13.25
N ASP A 641 5.54 -12.32 12.20
CA ASP A 641 5.34 -12.69 10.79
C ASP A 641 6.65 -13.18 10.15
N SER A 642 7.27 -14.21 10.77
CA SER A 642 8.63 -14.78 10.59
C SER A 642 9.14 -15.16 9.17
N ASP A 643 8.45 -14.74 8.12
CA ASP A 643 8.93 -14.78 6.73
C ASP A 643 8.44 -13.62 5.82
N ASP A 644 7.94 -12.52 6.39
CA ASP A 644 7.43 -11.31 5.71
C ASP A 644 6.28 -11.57 4.69
N ASP A 645 5.48 -12.61 4.94
CA ASP A 645 4.41 -13.08 4.04
C ASP A 645 3.10 -12.28 4.12
N GLY A 646 2.80 -11.77 5.33
CA GLY A 646 1.55 -11.15 5.73
C GLY A 646 0.61 -12.06 6.55
N LEU A 647 1.11 -13.15 7.14
CA LEU A 647 0.35 -14.15 7.89
C LEU A 647 1.05 -14.52 9.20
N PHE A 648 0.73 -13.79 10.27
CA PHE A 648 1.31 -14.04 11.59
C PHE A 648 1.39 -15.53 11.99
N ASP A 649 2.50 -15.95 12.60
CA ASP A 649 2.92 -17.35 12.86
C ASP A 649 1.83 -18.22 13.54
N GLY A 650 1.05 -17.61 14.42
CA GLY A 650 -0.08 -18.23 15.10
C GLY A 650 -1.24 -18.53 14.16
N THR A 651 -1.45 -17.72 13.13
CA THR A 651 -2.40 -17.96 12.04
C THR A 651 -1.97 -19.18 11.22
N GLU A 652 -0.71 -19.18 10.77
CA GLU A 652 -0.04 -20.23 10.00
C GLU A 652 -0.14 -21.61 10.67
N LEU A 653 0.20 -21.64 11.96
CA LEU A 653 0.20 -22.84 12.80
C LEU A 653 -1.20 -23.25 13.30
N GLY A 654 -2.26 -22.51 12.95
CA GLY A 654 -3.66 -22.82 13.25
C GLY A 654 -4.04 -22.66 14.73
N LYS A 655 -3.57 -21.58 15.36
CA LYS A 655 -3.78 -21.21 16.77
C LYS A 655 -5.05 -20.38 16.97
N ASP A 656 -5.36 -20.07 18.23
CA ASP A 656 -6.29 -18.99 18.56
C ASP A 656 -5.72 -18.08 19.66
N CYS A 657 -5.98 -16.78 19.55
CA CYS A 657 -5.60 -15.75 20.53
C CYS A 657 -6.38 -15.91 21.85
N SER A 658 -6.17 -17.02 22.56
CA SER A 658 -6.87 -17.34 23.81
C SER A 658 -6.03 -18.02 24.88
N ASP A 659 -4.71 -18.16 24.69
CA ASP A 659 -3.84 -18.34 25.84
C ASP A 659 -3.78 -17.02 26.67
N PRO A 660 -3.45 -17.08 27.98
CA PRO A 660 -3.33 -15.88 28.80
C PRO A 660 -1.92 -15.27 28.86
N ALA A 661 -1.02 -15.66 27.96
CA ALA A 661 0.10 -14.82 27.54
C ALA A 661 -0.48 -13.80 26.55
N THR A 662 -0.46 -14.07 25.24
CA THR A 662 -1.10 -13.32 24.12
C THR A 662 -1.98 -12.12 24.55
N GLU A 663 -1.37 -10.96 24.77
CA GLU A 663 -2.04 -9.68 24.89
C GLU A 663 -2.46 -9.18 23.49
N ALA A 664 -3.33 -9.97 22.82
CA ALA A 664 -3.97 -9.76 21.50
C ALA A 664 -4.94 -8.55 21.46
N GLN A 665 -4.43 -7.43 21.94
CA GLN A 665 -4.99 -6.09 22.03
C GLN A 665 -3.99 -5.05 21.46
N PHE A 666 -2.73 -5.46 21.20
CA PHE A 666 -1.73 -4.71 20.45
C PHE A 666 -2.04 -4.85 18.95
N GLY A 667 -1.62 -5.92 18.26
CA GLY A 667 -2.08 -6.23 16.90
C GLY A 667 -1.80 -7.65 16.43
N HIS A 668 -0.62 -8.12 16.83
CA HIS A 668 0.16 -9.26 16.34
C HIS A 668 -0.52 -10.65 16.29
N CYS A 669 -1.59 -10.93 17.05
CA CYS A 669 -2.33 -12.21 16.93
C CYS A 669 -3.63 -12.11 16.11
N ARG A 670 -3.71 -12.92 15.05
CA ARG A 670 -4.94 -13.13 14.25
C ARG A 670 -5.43 -14.59 14.30
N ALA A 671 -6.46 -14.84 15.11
CA ALA A 671 -6.95 -16.20 15.35
C ALA A 671 -7.54 -16.91 14.10
N ASP A 672 -6.98 -18.09 13.77
CA ASP A 672 -7.41 -18.95 12.65
C ASP A 672 -8.92 -19.33 12.72
N GLY A 673 -9.63 -19.07 11.63
CA GLY A 673 -11.07 -19.28 11.51
C GLY A 673 -11.53 -20.72 11.24
N ASP A 674 -10.61 -21.63 10.95
CA ASP A 674 -10.82 -22.99 10.43
C ASP A 674 -10.34 -24.10 11.41
N SER A 675 -9.42 -23.78 12.32
CA SER A 675 -8.80 -24.65 13.34
C SER A 675 -7.84 -25.70 12.76
N GLY A 676 -6.85 -25.23 11.98
CA GLY A 676 -5.74 -26.02 11.45
C GLY A 676 -6.16 -27.13 10.47
N GLN A 677 -7.07 -26.83 9.53
CA GLN A 677 -7.36 -27.71 8.37
C GLN A 677 -6.74 -27.17 7.06
N THR A 678 -6.59 -25.85 6.95
CA THR A 678 -5.48 -25.18 6.25
C THR A 678 -4.36 -24.93 7.28
N GLY A 679 -3.15 -24.65 6.81
CA GLY A 679 -1.98 -24.32 7.63
C GLY A 679 -0.72 -24.47 6.78
N THR A 680 0.23 -23.59 7.04
CA THR A 680 1.32 -23.18 6.13
C THR A 680 2.67 -23.43 6.84
N ASP A 681 3.76 -22.75 6.52
CA ASP A 681 5.12 -23.07 7.02
C ASP A 681 5.91 -21.76 7.17
N PRO A 682 5.83 -21.04 8.32
CA PRO A 682 6.10 -19.60 8.48
C PRO A 682 7.60 -19.22 8.49
N LEU A 683 8.37 -19.93 7.66
CA LEU A 683 9.79 -19.73 7.38
C LEU A 683 10.01 -19.84 5.85
N ASN A 684 8.95 -19.64 5.06
CA ASN A 684 8.83 -19.84 3.62
C ASN A 684 7.54 -19.15 3.06
N PRO A 685 7.63 -17.92 2.50
CA PRO A 685 6.49 -17.07 2.13
C PRO A 685 5.94 -17.38 0.72
N ASP A 686 5.68 -18.67 0.46
CA ASP A 686 5.12 -19.30 -0.76
C ASP A 686 5.06 -20.82 -0.48
N SER A 687 4.16 -21.29 0.39
CA SER A 687 4.12 -22.68 0.89
C SER A 687 4.03 -23.76 -0.18
N ASP A 688 3.47 -23.43 -1.35
CA ASP A 688 3.33 -24.38 -2.46
C ASP A 688 4.33 -24.23 -3.63
N GLY A 689 4.99 -23.08 -3.73
CA GLY A 689 6.02 -22.77 -4.72
C GLY A 689 5.48 -22.38 -6.09
N ASP A 690 4.36 -21.66 -6.18
CA ASP A 690 3.78 -21.15 -7.44
C ASP A 690 3.98 -19.63 -7.69
N GLY A 691 4.44 -18.89 -6.67
CA GLY A 691 5.03 -17.55 -6.79
C GLY A 691 4.14 -16.39 -6.32
N LYS A 692 3.43 -16.57 -5.21
CA LYS A 692 2.65 -15.59 -4.45
C LYS A 692 2.80 -15.91 -2.96
N SER A 693 2.79 -14.89 -2.09
CA SER A 693 2.78 -15.09 -0.64
C SER A 693 1.45 -15.72 -0.20
N ASP A 694 1.47 -16.46 0.89
CA ASP A 694 0.34 -17.19 1.42
C ASP A 694 -0.75 -16.23 1.95
N GLY A 695 -0.37 -15.06 2.46
CA GLY A 695 -1.20 -13.92 2.84
C GLY A 695 -1.70 -13.11 1.64
N SER A 696 -0.93 -13.06 0.55
CA SER A 696 -1.46 -12.61 -0.74
C SER A 696 -2.53 -13.58 -1.27
N GLU A 697 -2.44 -14.86 -0.94
CA GLU A 697 -3.42 -15.90 -1.29
C GLU A 697 -4.63 -15.96 -0.31
N ASP A 698 -4.48 -15.64 0.98
CA ASP A 698 -5.56 -15.31 1.92
C ASP A 698 -5.54 -13.81 2.29
N PRO A 699 -5.97 -12.89 1.41
CA PRO A 699 -5.97 -11.44 1.64
C PRO A 699 -6.97 -10.96 2.71
N ASN A 700 -7.55 -11.87 3.50
CA ASN A 700 -8.25 -11.52 4.73
C ASN A 700 -7.56 -12.10 6.00
N LEU A 701 -6.43 -12.76 5.80
CA LEU A 701 -5.42 -13.24 6.75
C LEU A 701 -6.00 -14.11 7.87
N ASN A 702 -6.98 -14.96 7.57
CA ASN A 702 -7.77 -15.65 8.60
C ASN A 702 -7.48 -17.16 8.71
N GLY A 703 -6.53 -17.68 7.93
CA GLY A 703 -6.18 -19.11 7.86
C GLY A 703 -7.22 -19.95 7.11
N VAL A 704 -8.17 -19.36 6.39
CA VAL A 704 -9.32 -20.05 5.80
C VAL A 704 -9.46 -19.78 4.31
N VAL A 705 -9.12 -20.79 3.50
CA VAL A 705 -9.40 -20.83 2.06
C VAL A 705 -10.92 -20.67 1.77
N ASP A 706 -11.37 -19.45 1.47
CA ASP A 706 -12.76 -19.16 1.08
C ASP A 706 -12.95 -19.17 -0.46
N MET A 707 -14.08 -18.68 -0.95
CA MET A 707 -14.57 -18.93 -2.31
C MET A 707 -14.08 -17.90 -3.37
N ASN A 708 -13.38 -16.84 -2.97
CA ASN A 708 -12.93 -15.79 -3.90
C ASN A 708 -11.42 -15.58 -3.92
N GLU A 709 -10.70 -16.16 -2.96
CA GLU A 709 -9.28 -15.94 -2.68
C GLU A 709 -8.41 -17.04 -3.35
N GLY A 710 -7.12 -17.09 -3.02
CA GLY A 710 -6.17 -18.13 -3.41
C GLY A 710 -6.29 -19.41 -2.58
N ASN A 711 -5.20 -20.17 -2.49
CA ASN A 711 -5.04 -21.35 -1.65
C ASN A 711 -3.53 -21.72 -1.46
N PRO A 712 -2.91 -21.32 -0.34
CA PRO A 712 -1.51 -21.61 0.02
C PRO A 712 -1.01 -23.08 -0.07
N GLU A 713 -1.91 -24.08 -0.18
CA GLU A 713 -1.54 -25.51 -0.31
C GLU A 713 -1.59 -26.04 -1.78
N ASN A 714 -1.82 -25.20 -2.80
CA ASN A 714 -2.33 -25.65 -4.11
C ASN A 714 -1.72 -24.95 -5.36
N PRO A 715 -0.57 -25.45 -5.89
CA PRO A 715 0.29 -24.79 -6.88
C PRO A 715 -0.26 -24.87 -8.31
N GLY A 716 -1.41 -24.25 -8.50
CA GLY A 716 -2.18 -24.18 -9.74
C GLY A 716 -3.15 -23.01 -9.77
N ASP A 717 -3.09 -22.13 -8.77
CA ASP A 717 -4.08 -21.12 -8.46
C ASP A 717 -3.51 -19.67 -8.51
N ALA A 718 -2.20 -19.48 -8.79
CA ALA A 718 -1.44 -18.24 -9.17
C ALA A 718 -2.08 -17.21 -10.14
N ASN A 719 -3.29 -17.50 -10.62
CA ASN A 719 -4.05 -16.73 -11.59
C ASN A 719 -5.41 -16.29 -11.00
N LEU A 720 -5.66 -16.54 -9.71
CA LEU A 720 -6.74 -16.00 -8.90
C LEU A 720 -6.24 -14.73 -8.21
N THR A 721 -5.22 -14.91 -7.36
CA THR A 721 -4.33 -13.89 -6.83
C THR A 721 -3.69 -13.13 -7.99
N LYS A 722 -3.50 -11.82 -7.78
CA LYS A 722 -2.97 -10.88 -8.76
C LYS A 722 -2.04 -9.93 -8.03
N ASP A 723 -1.07 -9.42 -8.76
CA ASP A 723 -0.33 -8.20 -8.48
C ASP A 723 -0.26 -7.43 -9.81
N PHE A 724 -0.12 -6.10 -9.77
CA PHE A 724 -0.39 -5.24 -10.94
C PHE A 724 0.84 -4.48 -11.46
N ASP A 725 1.71 -4.12 -10.54
CA ASP A 725 2.98 -3.38 -10.60
C ASP A 725 4.17 -4.35 -10.49
N GLY A 726 4.14 -5.20 -9.46
CA GLY A 726 4.98 -6.40 -9.34
C GLY A 726 6.17 -6.28 -8.41
N ASP A 727 5.95 -5.81 -7.18
CA ASP A 727 6.83 -5.98 -6.01
C ASP A 727 6.84 -7.45 -5.53
N GLY A 728 5.73 -7.90 -4.94
CA GLY A 728 5.55 -9.18 -4.26
C GLY A 728 4.12 -9.33 -3.70
N LEU A 729 3.55 -8.25 -3.16
CA LEU A 729 2.25 -8.18 -2.49
C LEU A 729 1.08 -8.37 -3.49
N GLY A 730 -0.14 -8.53 -2.99
CA GLY A 730 -1.30 -8.90 -3.81
C GLY A 730 -2.43 -7.85 -3.87
N ASP A 731 -2.99 -7.63 -5.08
CA ASP A 731 -4.15 -6.77 -5.46
C ASP A 731 -5.26 -6.62 -4.39
N GLU A 732 -5.51 -7.69 -3.62
CA GLU A 732 -6.63 -7.81 -2.68
C GLU A 732 -6.17 -7.75 -1.20
N LEU A 733 -4.89 -8.01 -0.91
CA LEU A 733 -4.23 -7.78 0.39
C LEU A 733 -3.85 -6.29 0.51
N GLU A 734 -3.25 -5.70 -0.51
CA GLU A 734 -3.01 -4.26 -0.62
C GLU A 734 -4.28 -3.44 -0.27
N MET A 735 -5.40 -3.86 -0.87
CA MET A 735 -6.71 -3.23 -0.68
C MET A 735 -7.30 -3.43 0.73
N ALA A 736 -6.76 -4.37 1.52
CA ALA A 736 -7.11 -4.59 2.91
C ALA A 736 -6.25 -3.72 3.87
N LEU A 737 -4.96 -3.57 3.57
CA LEU A 737 -3.99 -2.78 4.36
C LEU A 737 -4.12 -1.26 4.07
N GLY A 738 -4.55 -0.90 2.86
CA GLY A 738 -4.85 0.46 2.44
C GLY A 738 -3.89 1.02 1.38
N THR A 739 -2.92 0.24 0.94
CA THR A 739 -1.99 0.54 -0.16
C THR A 739 -2.70 0.53 -1.51
N ASN A 740 -1.96 0.75 -2.60
CA ASN A 740 -2.49 1.12 -3.90
C ASN A 740 -1.99 0.21 -5.02
N GLU A 741 -2.89 -0.68 -5.51
CA GLU A 741 -2.81 -1.67 -6.62
C GLU A 741 -2.16 -1.21 -7.96
N LYS A 742 -1.21 -0.25 -7.97
CA LYS A 742 -0.53 0.49 -9.07
C LYS A 742 0.82 1.12 -8.70
N ASP A 743 1.12 1.38 -7.43
CA ASP A 743 2.33 2.04 -6.95
C ASP A 743 2.95 1.19 -5.84
N ALA A 744 3.99 0.44 -6.22
CA ALA A 744 4.78 -0.49 -5.40
C ALA A 744 5.74 0.21 -4.40
N ASP A 745 5.28 1.31 -3.81
CA ASP A 745 6.01 2.29 -2.99
C ASP A 745 4.92 3.30 -2.54
N SER A 746 4.03 2.87 -1.64
CA SER A 746 2.73 3.53 -1.39
C SER A 746 2.81 4.83 -0.57
N ASP A 747 3.84 4.94 0.25
CA ASP A 747 4.23 5.99 1.21
C ASP A 747 5.34 6.92 0.65
N ASP A 748 6.02 6.53 -0.44
CA ASP A 748 7.17 7.20 -1.06
C ASP A 748 8.49 7.17 -0.22
N ASP A 749 8.70 6.19 0.67
CA ASP A 749 9.91 6.06 1.53
C ASP A 749 11.18 5.55 0.77
N GLY A 750 11.01 4.72 -0.26
CA GLY A 750 12.08 4.12 -1.06
C GLY A 750 12.53 2.70 -0.68
N LEU A 751 11.84 2.02 0.23
CA LEU A 751 11.61 0.57 0.27
C LEU A 751 10.54 0.23 -0.80
N LEU A 752 9.66 -0.77 -0.62
CA LEU A 752 8.57 -1.14 -1.56
C LEU A 752 7.54 -2.00 -0.83
N ASP A 753 6.23 -1.85 -1.09
CA ASP A 753 5.13 -2.58 -0.42
C ASP A 753 5.29 -4.13 -0.30
N GLY A 754 6.11 -4.77 -1.14
CA GLY A 754 6.43 -6.21 -1.10
C GLY A 754 7.92 -6.55 -0.91
N ASP A 755 8.73 -5.58 -0.48
CA ASP A 755 10.07 -5.70 0.11
C ASP A 755 10.05 -5.24 1.61
N GLU A 756 8.89 -4.86 2.16
CA GLU A 756 8.66 -4.43 3.56
C GLU A 756 8.67 -5.59 4.55
N SER A 757 9.08 -5.33 5.79
CA SER A 757 9.04 -6.32 6.87
C SER A 757 7.86 -6.16 7.82
N ASN A 758 7.32 -7.29 8.30
CA ASN A 758 6.05 -7.38 9.04
C ASN A 758 4.91 -6.55 8.38
N PRO A 759 4.64 -6.71 7.06
CA PRO A 759 3.88 -5.74 6.26
C PRO A 759 2.40 -5.56 6.66
N THR A 760 1.86 -6.35 7.61
CA THR A 760 0.47 -6.22 8.07
C THR A 760 0.32 -5.71 9.50
N ASP A 761 1.44 -5.38 10.14
CA ASP A 761 1.53 -4.96 11.54
C ASP A 761 1.71 -3.44 11.72
N ASP A 762 1.67 -2.99 12.98
CA ASP A 762 1.70 -1.60 13.47
C ASP A 762 2.79 -1.51 14.55
N THR A 763 4.06 -1.53 14.12
CA THR A 763 5.24 -1.85 14.97
C THR A 763 5.45 -0.87 16.14
N ASP A 764 5.40 0.45 15.90
CA ASP A 764 5.57 1.44 16.99
C ASP A 764 4.26 1.74 17.76
N GLY A 765 3.10 1.43 17.17
CA GLY A 765 1.76 1.66 17.73
C GLY A 765 1.16 3.04 17.45
N ASP A 766 1.62 3.76 16.43
CA ASP A 766 1.05 5.00 15.88
C ASP A 766 -0.36 4.81 15.28
N GLY A 767 -0.67 3.63 14.73
CA GLY A 767 -1.93 3.32 14.05
C GLY A 767 -1.91 3.40 12.52
N ILE A 768 -0.74 3.67 11.93
CA ILE A 768 -0.38 3.26 10.57
C ILE A 768 0.03 1.77 10.60
N VAL A 769 0.27 1.15 9.44
CA VAL A 769 0.83 -0.21 9.34
C VAL A 769 2.10 -0.13 8.53
N ASN A 770 3.12 -0.94 8.83
CA ASN A 770 4.49 -0.82 8.29
C ASN A 770 4.51 -0.55 6.78
N VAL A 771 3.71 -1.29 6.00
CA VAL A 771 3.55 -1.16 4.53
C VAL A 771 2.91 0.16 4.02
N ARG A 772 2.73 1.12 4.91
CA ARG A 772 2.23 2.48 4.66
C ARG A 772 2.89 3.51 5.58
N ASP A 773 3.83 3.08 6.41
CA ASP A 773 4.64 3.93 7.25
C ASP A 773 5.88 4.38 6.46
N VAL A 774 6.69 5.23 7.07
CA VAL A 774 7.94 5.72 6.50
C VAL A 774 9.13 5.49 7.43
N ASP A 775 8.87 5.19 8.71
CA ASP A 775 9.79 5.18 9.86
C ASP A 775 9.22 4.15 10.86
N SER A 776 9.06 2.87 10.46
CA SER A 776 8.13 1.90 11.09
C SER A 776 8.41 1.56 12.56
N ASP A 777 9.65 1.70 13.04
CA ASP A 777 10.01 1.58 14.46
C ASP A 777 10.17 2.94 15.19
N ASN A 778 9.91 4.03 14.45
CA ASN A 778 9.90 5.42 14.85
C ASN A 778 11.29 5.93 15.32
N ASP A 779 12.38 5.36 14.80
CA ASP A 779 13.77 5.72 15.10
C ASP A 779 14.15 7.16 14.71
N ALA A 780 13.59 7.69 13.62
CA ALA A 780 13.99 8.86 12.84
C ALA A 780 14.87 8.59 11.60
N LEU A 781 15.17 7.34 11.24
CA LEU A 781 15.64 7.00 9.90
C LEU A 781 14.48 7.11 8.89
N PHE A 782 14.39 6.17 7.97
CA PHE A 782 13.25 5.85 7.11
C PHE A 782 13.58 4.47 6.52
N ASP A 783 12.62 3.57 6.42
CA ASP A 783 12.79 2.12 6.23
C ASP A 783 13.70 1.76 5.03
N GLY A 784 13.52 2.45 3.90
CA GLY A 784 14.31 2.34 2.67
C GLY A 784 15.75 2.88 2.79
N THR A 785 16.07 3.65 3.83
CA THR A 785 17.45 3.96 4.24
C THR A 785 18.08 2.76 4.94
N GLU A 786 17.32 2.07 5.80
CA GLU A 786 17.76 1.01 6.74
C GLU A 786 17.94 -0.31 5.98
N ALA A 787 16.99 -0.60 5.10
CA ALA A 787 17.06 -1.61 4.07
C ALA A 787 18.17 -1.35 3.02
N GLY A 788 18.87 -0.20 3.07
CA GLY A 788 19.98 0.15 2.17
C GLY A 788 19.54 0.40 0.72
N LYS A 789 18.28 0.86 0.53
CA LYS A 789 17.60 1.06 -0.76
C LYS A 789 17.72 2.53 -1.20
N GLY A 790 16.60 3.23 -1.43
CA GLY A 790 16.53 4.67 -1.66
C GLY A 790 16.05 5.12 -3.04
N CYS A 791 15.79 6.43 -3.14
CA CYS A 791 14.85 7.13 -4.04
C CYS A 791 15.17 7.16 -5.55
N GLN A 792 15.45 5.99 -6.12
CA GLN A 792 15.72 5.79 -7.54
C GLN A 792 14.76 4.81 -8.20
N HIS A 793 13.88 4.15 -7.43
CA HIS A 793 12.83 3.31 -7.99
C HIS A 793 11.81 4.19 -8.76
N PRO A 794 11.11 3.66 -9.78
CA PRO A 794 10.13 4.46 -10.54
C PRO A 794 8.78 4.64 -9.85
N ALA A 795 8.53 3.93 -8.74
CA ALA A 795 7.43 4.18 -7.84
C ALA A 795 7.81 5.37 -6.95
N THR A 796 8.78 5.25 -6.02
CA THR A 796 9.27 6.32 -5.11
C THR A 796 9.18 7.73 -5.68
N ASN A 797 8.14 8.48 -5.31
CA ASN A 797 8.04 9.89 -5.58
C ASN A 797 8.79 10.66 -4.49
N ALA A 798 10.13 10.70 -4.68
CA ALA A 798 11.15 11.51 -3.98
C ALA A 798 10.95 13.05 -4.11
N MET A 799 9.71 13.49 -4.21
CA MET A 799 9.21 14.86 -4.17
C MET A 799 8.02 15.02 -3.19
N ALA A 800 7.59 13.96 -2.50
CA ALA A 800 6.75 14.05 -1.30
C ALA A 800 7.60 14.65 -0.15
N GLY A 801 8.25 13.80 0.64
CA GLY A 801 9.26 14.17 1.65
C GLY A 801 9.99 12.92 2.15
N HIS A 802 9.17 11.89 2.38
CA HIS A 802 9.41 10.54 2.89
C HIS A 802 10.73 9.90 2.43
N CYS A 803 11.04 9.70 1.14
CA CYS A 803 12.31 9.03 0.84
C CYS A 803 13.61 9.82 1.13
N ARG A 804 14.51 9.14 1.86
CA ARG A 804 15.93 9.46 1.95
C ARG A 804 16.80 8.33 1.37
N ALA A 805 17.73 8.69 0.49
CA ALA A 805 18.60 7.70 -0.17
C ALA A 805 19.88 7.47 0.62
N ASP A 806 20.14 6.20 0.98
CA ASP A 806 21.39 5.74 1.59
C ASP A 806 22.64 6.21 0.81
N GLY A 807 23.64 6.66 1.57
CA GLY A 807 24.89 7.23 1.10
C GLY A 807 25.99 6.22 0.70
N ASP A 808 25.94 4.95 1.11
CA ASP A 808 26.99 3.95 0.80
C ASP A 808 26.54 2.71 -0.01
N LEU A 809 25.22 2.51 -0.17
CA LEU A 809 24.51 1.54 -1.00
C LEU A 809 24.52 0.12 -0.41
N GLY A 810 23.91 -0.02 0.77
CA GLY A 810 23.78 -1.28 1.53
C GLY A 810 25.12 -1.77 2.11
N GLY A 811 26.06 -0.86 2.37
CA GLY A 811 27.31 -1.13 3.08
C GLY A 811 27.16 -1.05 4.60
N THR A 812 26.24 -0.20 5.06
CA THR A 812 25.54 -0.31 6.36
C THR A 812 24.06 -0.65 6.08
N LYS A 813 23.38 -1.24 7.06
CA LYS A 813 21.94 -1.53 7.09
C LYS A 813 21.50 -1.55 8.55
N THR A 814 20.22 -1.38 8.79
CA THR A 814 19.53 -1.46 10.10
C THR A 814 18.18 -2.17 9.87
N SER A 815 17.47 -2.56 10.93
CA SER A 815 16.14 -3.16 10.81
C SER A 815 15.11 -2.03 10.71
N PRO A 816 14.14 -2.06 9.77
CA PRO A 816 13.03 -1.10 9.75
C PRO A 816 12.05 -1.23 10.93
N VAL A 817 12.06 -2.37 11.63
CA VAL A 817 11.08 -2.73 12.67
C VAL A 817 11.72 -2.92 14.05
N ALA A 818 13.02 -2.64 14.21
CA ALA A 818 13.75 -2.85 15.45
C ALA A 818 14.69 -1.69 15.77
N ARG A 819 14.10 -0.65 16.38
CA ARG A 819 14.58 0.70 16.74
C ARG A 819 16.03 0.83 17.27
N ASP A 820 16.64 -0.25 17.70
CA ASP A 820 17.99 -0.35 18.24
C ASP A 820 18.57 -1.68 17.72
N SER A 821 19.20 -1.65 16.54
CA SER A 821 19.68 -2.83 15.78
C SER A 821 20.75 -3.67 16.49
N ASP A 822 21.17 -3.32 17.72
CA ASP A 822 22.16 -4.08 18.48
C ASP A 822 21.89 -4.24 19.99
N GLY A 823 20.83 -3.64 20.52
CA GLY A 823 20.41 -3.71 21.92
C GLY A 823 21.27 -2.90 22.89
N GLY A 824 22.00 -1.90 22.40
CA GLY A 824 22.91 -1.07 23.19
C GLY A 824 22.22 -0.06 24.11
N GLY A 825 20.99 0.32 23.77
CA GLY A 825 20.11 1.24 24.49
C GLY A 825 20.03 2.64 23.89
N VAL A 826 20.27 2.78 22.58
CA VAL A 826 20.22 4.01 21.78
C VAL A 826 19.66 3.65 20.41
N SER A 827 18.85 4.53 19.81
CA SER A 827 18.28 4.25 18.50
C SER A 827 19.25 4.50 17.34
N ASP A 828 19.06 3.79 16.24
CA ASP A 828 19.96 3.77 15.08
C ASP A 828 20.15 5.15 14.41
N GLY A 829 19.14 6.03 14.46
CA GLY A 829 19.17 7.43 14.02
C GLY A 829 19.67 8.41 15.07
N ALA A 830 19.64 8.04 16.35
CA ALA A 830 20.40 8.74 17.38
C ALA A 830 21.92 8.46 17.24
N GLU A 831 22.29 7.27 16.75
CA GLU A 831 23.65 6.81 16.40
C GLU A 831 24.14 7.42 15.07
N ASP A 832 23.45 7.19 13.94
CA ASP A 832 23.58 7.97 12.70
C ASP A 832 22.82 9.31 12.84
N GLY A 833 23.30 10.15 13.75
CA GLY A 833 22.82 11.53 13.96
C GLY A 833 23.08 12.50 12.80
N ASN A 834 23.17 12.00 11.57
CA ASN A 834 23.00 12.75 10.32
C ASN A 834 21.99 12.12 9.35
N LEU A 835 21.49 10.91 9.65
CA LEU A 835 20.45 10.16 8.97
C LEU A 835 20.77 10.03 7.47
N ASN A 836 21.69 9.12 7.11
CA ASN A 836 21.99 8.79 5.72
C ASN A 836 22.45 7.36 5.44
N GLY A 837 22.36 6.43 6.41
CA GLY A 837 22.74 5.03 6.24
C GLY A 837 24.26 4.78 6.21
N VAL A 838 25.08 5.75 6.66
CA VAL A 838 26.55 5.64 6.56
C VAL A 838 27.24 6.06 7.85
N ILE A 839 27.93 5.10 8.46
CA ILE A 839 28.87 5.30 9.58
C ILE A 839 30.00 6.28 9.20
N ASN A 840 29.84 7.60 9.42
CA ASN A 840 30.91 8.57 9.19
C ASN A 840 31.77 8.80 10.44
N ALA A 841 32.92 9.45 10.23
CA ALA A 841 33.89 9.73 11.29
C ALA A 841 33.45 10.88 12.22
N GLY A 842 32.38 10.66 12.99
CA GLY A 842 31.73 11.61 13.88
C GLY A 842 30.42 11.12 14.48
N GLU A 843 29.74 10.18 13.80
CA GLU A 843 28.63 9.35 14.28
C GLU A 843 29.17 8.10 15.01
N LEU A 844 28.26 7.22 15.46
CA LEU A 844 28.56 5.90 16.03
C LEU A 844 28.29 4.78 14.98
N ASP A 845 27.97 3.55 15.39
CA ASP A 845 28.03 2.34 14.56
C ASP A 845 26.85 1.43 14.96
N PRO A 846 25.66 1.56 14.31
CA PRO A 846 24.36 0.89 14.63
C PRO A 846 24.31 -0.65 14.59
N LYS A 847 25.43 -1.30 14.97
CA LYS A 847 25.73 -2.76 15.04
C LYS A 847 26.84 -3.05 16.06
N ALA A 848 27.03 -2.21 17.08
CA ALA A 848 28.22 -2.19 17.93
C ALA A 848 28.01 -2.05 19.46
N GLY A 849 26.84 -1.61 19.98
CA GLY A 849 26.35 -1.74 21.36
C GLY A 849 27.30 -1.47 22.53
N SER A 850 28.37 -0.72 22.26
CA SER A 850 29.51 -0.57 23.15
C SER A 850 30.22 0.77 23.07
N ASP A 851 29.79 1.67 22.16
CA ASP A 851 30.13 3.09 22.14
C ASP A 851 28.96 4.07 22.34
N ASP A 852 27.72 3.58 22.46
CA ASP A 852 26.50 4.25 22.98
C ASP A 852 26.77 5.11 24.21
N ALA A 853 27.66 4.60 25.08
CA ALA A 853 28.01 5.25 26.34
C ALA A 853 28.78 6.58 26.17
N ASP A 854 29.14 6.97 24.94
CA ASP A 854 29.64 8.30 24.56
C ASP A 854 28.57 9.19 23.84
N VAL A 855 27.32 8.71 23.63
CA VAL A 855 26.15 9.51 23.18
C VAL A 855 25.81 10.60 24.20
N ILE A 856 25.21 11.68 23.70
CA ILE A 856 24.77 12.81 24.51
C ILE A 856 23.33 13.17 24.12
N ASP A 857 22.45 12.99 25.08
CA ASP A 857 21.19 13.70 25.26
C ASP A 857 21.45 14.77 26.37
N THR A 858 20.99 16.01 26.17
CA THR A 858 21.31 17.15 27.07
C THR A 858 20.17 17.50 28.03
N ASP A 859 18.93 17.15 27.71
CA ASP A 859 17.68 17.63 28.31
C ASP A 859 16.75 16.50 28.79
N GLY A 860 16.71 15.36 28.09
CA GLY A 860 16.12 14.12 28.58
C GLY A 860 14.84 13.65 27.89
N ASP A 861 14.62 13.94 26.60
CA ASP A 861 13.44 13.48 25.85
C ASP A 861 13.58 12.06 25.29
N GLY A 862 14.67 11.78 24.57
CA GLY A 862 14.94 10.55 23.84
C GLY A 862 15.88 10.73 22.63
N LEU A 863 15.99 11.93 22.07
CA LEU A 863 16.83 12.23 20.90
C LEU A 863 18.27 12.64 21.31
N SER A 864 19.21 12.62 20.36
CA SER A 864 20.61 12.99 20.62
C SER A 864 21.00 14.40 20.14
N ASP A 865 21.97 15.04 20.82
CA ASP A 865 22.70 16.27 20.40
C ASP A 865 23.20 16.19 18.91
N GLY A 866 23.30 14.96 18.40
CA GLY A 866 23.50 14.60 17.00
C GLY A 866 22.22 14.79 16.18
N LEU A 867 21.25 13.90 16.37
CA LEU A 867 20.00 13.80 15.64
C LEU A 867 19.18 15.09 15.63
N GLU A 868 18.90 15.68 16.79
CA GLU A 868 18.15 16.93 16.93
C GLU A 868 18.70 18.04 16.02
N LYS A 869 20.03 18.16 16.00
CA LYS A 869 20.77 19.18 15.26
C LYS A 869 21.07 18.76 13.81
N ALA A 870 20.54 17.62 13.36
CA ALA A 870 20.34 17.27 11.95
C ALA A 870 18.92 17.67 11.49
N LEU A 871 17.89 17.33 12.28
CA LEU A 871 16.47 17.63 12.03
C LEU A 871 16.20 19.15 12.07
N GLY A 872 16.46 19.80 13.21
CA GLY A 872 16.31 21.26 13.37
C GLY A 872 16.27 21.77 14.82
N THR A 873 16.00 20.86 15.76
CA THR A 873 15.48 21.04 17.13
C THR A 873 16.51 21.49 18.19
N GLY A 874 16.17 21.36 19.48
CA GLY A 874 16.53 22.31 20.54
C GLY A 874 17.89 22.16 21.24
N VAL A 875 18.35 20.94 21.50
CA VAL A 875 19.47 20.47 22.36
C VAL A 875 19.49 21.01 23.80
N ASN A 876 18.45 21.77 24.20
CA ASN A 876 18.17 22.30 25.55
C ASN A 876 16.65 22.62 25.75
N ASP A 877 15.77 22.19 24.84
CA ASP A 877 14.32 22.43 24.77
C ASP A 877 13.64 21.13 24.27
N ALA A 878 13.38 20.19 25.19
CA ALA A 878 12.83 18.83 24.99
C ALA A 878 11.33 18.75 24.56
N ASP A 879 10.87 19.81 23.90
CA ASP A 879 9.53 20.07 23.39
C ASP A 879 9.74 21.29 22.51
N SER A 880 10.35 21.07 21.34
CA SER A 880 10.75 22.13 20.39
C SER A 880 9.56 22.93 19.88
N ASP A 881 8.39 22.30 19.92
CA ASP A 881 7.13 22.81 19.44
C ASP A 881 6.43 23.81 20.40
N ASP A 882 6.35 23.47 21.70
CA ASP A 882 5.41 23.94 22.75
C ASP A 882 4.00 23.26 22.76
N ASP A 883 3.88 22.04 22.24
CA ASP A 883 2.65 21.22 22.12
C ASP A 883 2.35 20.34 23.36
N GLY A 884 3.36 19.82 24.05
CA GLY A 884 3.20 18.99 25.26
C GLY A 884 3.31 17.47 25.08
N LEU A 885 3.57 16.98 23.87
CA LEU A 885 4.41 15.80 23.61
C LEU A 885 5.88 16.16 23.89
N LEU A 886 6.85 15.35 23.48
CA LEU A 886 8.30 15.62 23.63
C LEU A 886 8.99 15.10 22.37
N ASP A 887 10.05 15.75 21.90
CA ASP A 887 10.67 15.43 20.60
C ASP A 887 11.02 13.93 20.45
N GLY A 888 11.54 13.30 21.51
CA GLY A 888 11.84 11.86 21.58
C GLY A 888 10.66 10.93 21.83
N ALA A 889 9.43 11.37 21.57
CA ALA A 889 8.19 10.63 21.78
C ALA A 889 7.05 11.07 20.82
N GLU A 890 7.40 11.75 19.72
CA GLU A 890 6.54 12.05 18.58
C GLU A 890 6.74 10.99 17.50
N PRO A 891 5.70 10.50 16.81
CA PRO A 891 5.85 9.57 15.69
C PRO A 891 6.38 10.24 14.42
N ASN A 892 7.14 9.45 13.66
CA ASN A 892 7.83 9.78 12.43
C ASN A 892 8.56 11.14 12.50
N PRO A 893 9.44 11.33 13.51
CA PRO A 893 10.08 12.62 13.83
C PRO A 893 10.96 13.18 12.69
N SER A 894 11.24 12.36 11.68
CA SER A 894 11.96 12.68 10.45
C SER A 894 11.08 13.35 9.36
N ASP A 895 9.74 13.23 9.45
CA ASP A 895 8.77 13.49 8.36
C ASP A 895 8.02 14.85 8.40
N ASP A 896 7.34 15.21 7.30
CA ASP A 896 6.48 16.40 7.04
C ASP A 896 5.04 15.92 6.69
N THR A 897 4.37 15.25 7.62
CA THR A 897 3.20 14.38 7.35
C THR A 897 2.00 15.09 6.69
N ASP A 898 1.68 16.35 7.02
CA ASP A 898 0.63 17.13 6.33
C ASP A 898 1.10 17.85 5.04
N GLY A 899 2.41 18.05 4.88
CA GLY A 899 3.04 18.76 3.78
C GLY A 899 2.93 20.31 3.80
N ASP A 900 2.78 20.98 4.95
CA ASP A 900 2.98 22.44 5.09
C ASP A 900 4.44 22.83 4.78
N GLY A 901 5.39 21.96 5.13
CA GLY A 901 6.83 22.22 5.11
C GLY A 901 7.45 22.47 6.49
N GLY A 902 6.85 21.88 7.53
CA GLY A 902 7.50 21.63 8.81
C GLY A 902 8.28 20.30 8.77
N ILE A 903 8.65 19.82 9.94
CA ILE A 903 8.66 18.38 10.24
C ILE A 903 7.77 18.19 11.47
N ASN A 904 7.38 16.96 11.81
CA ASN A 904 6.53 16.68 12.97
C ASN A 904 7.05 17.42 14.24
N LEU A 905 8.36 17.28 14.55
CA LEU A 905 9.06 18.01 15.64
C LEU A 905 9.07 19.55 15.61
N GLU A 906 8.54 20.22 14.56
CA GLU A 906 8.37 21.67 14.50
C GLU A 906 6.89 22.11 14.30
N ASP A 907 5.91 21.19 14.26
CA ASP A 907 4.46 21.49 14.29
C ASP A 907 3.71 20.80 15.46
N ALA A 908 2.46 21.20 15.66
CA ALA A 908 1.73 21.08 16.93
C ALA A 908 0.32 20.46 16.80
N ASP A 909 0.11 19.80 15.66
CA ASP A 909 -1.15 19.55 14.93
C ASP A 909 -0.73 18.78 13.66
N ALA A 910 0.03 17.67 13.83
CA ALA A 910 0.92 17.08 12.81
C ALA A 910 0.20 16.56 11.56
N ASP A 911 -1.06 16.14 11.70
CA ASP A 911 -1.96 15.74 10.63
C ASP A 911 -2.89 16.90 10.13
N ASN A 912 -2.80 18.06 10.77
CA ASN A 912 -3.57 19.30 10.58
C ASN A 912 -5.10 19.15 10.74
N ASP A 913 -5.54 18.22 11.58
CA ASP A 913 -6.91 18.03 12.07
C ASP A 913 -7.49 19.30 12.74
N GLY A 914 -6.69 19.92 13.61
CA GLY A 914 -7.05 21.03 14.48
C GLY A 914 -7.09 20.72 15.99
N LEU A 915 -6.66 19.53 16.41
CA LEU A 915 -6.43 19.12 17.80
C LEU A 915 -5.01 19.54 18.23
N ALA A 916 -4.13 18.61 18.61
CA ALA A 916 -2.70 18.84 18.93
C ALA A 916 -2.11 17.58 19.56
N ASP A 917 -0.99 17.13 19.06
CA ASP A 917 -0.34 15.82 19.23
C ASP A 917 -0.24 15.34 20.69
N GLY A 918 0.25 16.22 21.58
CA GLY A 918 0.34 15.99 23.02
C GLY A 918 -1.02 15.88 23.72
N THR A 919 -2.10 16.37 23.11
CA THR A 919 -3.50 16.12 23.55
C THR A 919 -3.94 14.71 23.19
N GLU A 920 -3.54 14.22 22.02
CA GLU A 920 -3.98 12.96 21.38
C GLU A 920 -3.27 11.78 22.02
N ALA A 921 -1.96 11.93 22.23
CA ALA A 921 -1.14 11.08 23.07
C ALA A 921 -1.51 11.13 24.58
N GLY A 922 -2.51 11.93 24.98
CA GLY A 922 -3.05 11.99 26.35
C GLY A 922 -2.13 12.65 27.38
N ARG A 923 -1.25 13.56 26.93
CA ARG A 923 -0.25 14.29 27.74
C ARG A 923 -0.82 15.60 28.29
N SER A 924 0.06 16.42 28.90
CA SER A 924 -0.35 17.63 29.61
C SER A 924 0.75 18.69 29.70
N CYS A 925 0.39 19.96 29.45
CA CYS A 925 1.26 21.17 29.47
C CYS A 925 1.93 21.53 30.83
N ASP A 926 2.25 20.58 31.71
CA ASP A 926 3.15 20.78 32.84
C ASP A 926 4.27 19.72 32.97
N GLY A 927 4.71 19.18 31.82
CA GLY A 927 5.95 18.42 31.64
C GLY A 927 7.24 19.23 31.86
N GLU A 928 8.38 18.60 31.57
CA GLU A 928 9.66 19.30 31.36
C GLU A 928 9.86 19.41 29.83
N GLY A 929 10.27 20.57 29.32
CA GLY A 929 9.92 21.01 27.95
C GLY A 929 8.95 22.20 28.00
N THR A 930 7.82 22.09 27.28
CA THR A 930 6.64 22.98 27.13
C THR A 930 6.69 24.37 27.80
N ASP A 931 6.91 25.46 27.05
CA ASP A 931 6.45 26.80 27.47
C ASP A 931 4.96 26.97 27.16
N ALA A 932 4.12 26.55 28.12
CA ALA A 932 2.68 26.82 28.15
C ALA A 932 2.28 28.33 28.11
N ALA A 933 3.22 29.26 27.87
CA ALA A 933 2.95 30.65 27.46
C ALA A 933 2.96 30.89 25.92
N ALA A 934 3.44 29.96 25.10
CA ALA A 934 3.37 29.99 23.64
C ALA A 934 1.93 29.84 23.12
N GLN A 935 1.17 28.97 23.78
CA GLN A 935 -0.25 28.67 23.53
C GLN A 935 -0.53 27.76 22.31
N LYS A 936 0.29 26.74 22.10
CA LYS A 936 -0.01 25.57 21.26
C LYS A 936 -0.71 24.51 22.12
N CYS A 937 0.03 23.83 23.00
CA CYS A 937 -0.49 22.81 23.94
C CYS A 937 -1.87 23.12 24.56
N THR A 938 -2.78 22.14 24.48
CA THR A 938 -4.03 22.12 25.26
C THR A 938 -4.20 20.81 26.04
N ALA A 939 -3.61 20.75 27.24
CA ALA A 939 -3.59 19.58 28.11
C ALA A 939 -4.92 18.82 28.20
N ASP A 940 -4.85 17.51 27.97
CA ASP A 940 -5.99 16.61 28.08
C ASP A 940 -6.64 16.67 29.47
N ALA A 941 -7.97 16.54 29.49
CA ALA A 941 -8.83 16.70 30.65
C ALA A 941 -9.25 15.40 31.34
N ASP A 942 -8.98 14.20 30.80
CA ASP A 942 -9.24 12.90 31.49
C ASP A 942 -8.00 12.07 31.88
N ASN A 943 -6.82 12.48 31.40
CA ASN A 943 -5.47 11.94 31.63
C ASN A 943 -5.20 10.63 30.83
N GLY A 944 -5.39 10.68 29.51
CA GLY A 944 -5.14 9.57 28.57
C GLY A 944 -6.08 8.38 28.77
N ALA A 945 -7.31 8.62 29.21
CA ALA A 945 -8.37 7.60 29.23
C ALA A 945 -9.26 7.65 27.98
N THR A 946 -9.16 8.73 27.20
CA THR A 946 -9.35 8.76 25.75
C THR A 946 -8.01 9.16 25.12
N LYS A 947 -7.77 8.74 23.87
CA LYS A 947 -6.63 9.07 23.02
C LYS A 947 -7.11 9.13 21.56
N THR A 948 -6.31 9.71 20.68
CA THR A 948 -6.39 9.66 19.21
C THR A 948 -4.99 9.42 18.64
N LEU A 949 -4.90 9.12 17.34
CA LEU A 949 -3.64 8.80 16.66
C LEU A 949 -3.02 10.09 16.10
N VAL A 950 -1.72 10.30 16.28
CA VAL A 950 -1.08 11.62 16.03
C VAL A 950 -0.91 11.92 14.54
N LEU A 951 -0.73 10.91 13.69
CA LEU A 951 -0.57 11.08 12.24
C LEU A 951 -1.86 10.82 11.44
N VAL A 952 -3.00 10.56 12.10
CA VAL A 952 -4.22 10.05 11.44
C VAL A 952 -5.48 10.87 11.78
N ALA A 953 -5.68 11.94 11.02
CA ALA A 953 -6.73 12.97 11.17
C ALA A 953 -8.21 12.54 11.12
N ASP A 954 -8.55 11.26 11.24
CA ASP A 954 -9.93 10.75 11.42
C ASP A 954 -9.78 9.33 12.01
N THR A 955 -9.39 9.23 13.30
CA THR A 955 -8.97 7.97 13.98
C THR A 955 -9.99 6.83 13.81
N ASP A 956 -11.29 7.13 13.70
CA ASP A 956 -12.34 6.11 13.49
C ASP A 956 -12.69 5.81 12.02
N GLY A 957 -12.02 6.43 11.05
CA GLY A 957 -12.22 6.25 9.61
C GLY A 957 -13.60 6.73 9.13
N GLY A 958 -14.13 7.77 9.78
CA GLY A 958 -15.50 8.24 9.69
C GLY A 958 -15.76 9.25 8.56
N SER A 959 -16.08 10.49 8.93
CA SER A 959 -16.26 11.61 7.98
C SER A 959 -16.13 13.01 8.62
N LYS A 960 -15.47 13.07 9.77
CA LYS A 960 -15.16 14.27 10.54
C LYS A 960 -13.93 13.97 11.38
N LEU A 961 -12.91 14.76 11.13
CA LEU A 961 -11.65 14.81 11.85
C LEU A 961 -11.85 14.99 13.37
N ASP A 962 -10.92 14.51 14.18
CA ASP A 962 -11.04 14.35 15.62
C ASP A 962 -11.11 15.67 16.43
N GLY A 963 -10.43 16.73 16.04
CA GLY A 963 -10.62 18.10 16.53
C GLY A 963 -11.88 18.78 15.98
N ALA A 964 -12.51 18.19 14.96
CA ALA A 964 -13.89 18.51 14.59
C ALA A 964 -14.94 17.70 15.37
N GLU A 965 -14.59 16.52 15.89
CA GLU A 965 -15.34 15.77 16.90
C GLU A 965 -15.31 16.47 18.25
N ASP A 966 -14.12 16.57 18.86
CA ASP A 966 -13.85 17.36 20.05
C ASP A 966 -13.81 18.86 19.72
N THR A 967 -15.01 19.42 19.55
CA THR A 967 -15.24 20.86 19.37
C THR A 967 -14.68 21.75 20.51
N ASN A 968 -14.13 21.18 21.58
CA ASN A 968 -13.54 21.91 22.71
C ASN A 968 -12.02 21.69 22.91
N LEU A 969 -11.39 20.79 22.14
CA LEU A 969 -9.95 20.50 22.08
C LEU A 969 -9.36 20.27 23.48
N ASN A 970 -9.77 19.19 24.14
CA ASN A 970 -9.30 18.81 25.47
C ASN A 970 -9.12 17.29 25.66
N GLY A 971 -9.14 16.50 24.58
CA GLY A 971 -8.93 15.04 24.61
C GLY A 971 -10.12 14.24 25.14
N VAL A 972 -11.27 14.85 25.48
CA VAL A 972 -12.36 14.16 26.20
C VAL A 972 -13.69 14.23 25.48
N VAL A 973 -14.34 13.07 25.37
CA VAL A 973 -15.72 12.88 24.86
C VAL A 973 -16.77 13.55 25.77
N ASP A 974 -16.87 14.88 25.72
CA ASP A 974 -17.74 15.69 26.60
C ASP A 974 -19.22 15.70 26.08
N PRO A 975 -20.26 15.87 26.91
CA PRO A 975 -21.67 15.72 26.50
C PRO A 975 -22.26 16.83 25.60
N GLY A 976 -21.80 16.93 24.36
CA GLY A 976 -22.30 17.84 23.32
C GLY A 976 -21.64 17.67 21.95
N GLU A 977 -20.40 17.21 21.98
CA GLU A 977 -19.51 16.76 20.91
C GLU A 977 -19.98 15.40 20.31
N THR A 978 -19.26 14.92 19.30
CA THR A 978 -19.29 13.51 18.83
C THR A 978 -18.08 12.76 19.45
N ASN A 979 -17.56 11.67 18.88
CA ASN A 979 -16.61 10.78 19.57
C ASN A 979 -15.55 10.27 18.57
N PRO A 980 -14.29 10.76 18.65
CA PRO A 980 -13.15 10.37 17.77
C PRO A 980 -12.92 8.88 17.52
N LEU A 981 -13.38 8.04 18.45
CA LEU A 981 -13.21 6.59 18.41
C LEU A 981 -14.51 5.86 17.99
N PHE A 982 -15.41 6.50 17.24
CA PHE A 982 -16.69 5.90 16.82
C PHE A 982 -17.43 6.56 15.61
N ALA A 983 -17.07 6.14 14.38
CA ALA A 983 -17.63 6.59 13.08
C ALA A 983 -19.16 6.53 12.94
N GLY A 984 -19.82 5.73 13.78
CA GLY A 984 -21.26 5.50 13.71
C GLY A 984 -22.14 6.56 14.40
N ASP A 985 -21.58 7.63 15.00
CA ASP A 985 -22.38 8.77 15.47
C ASP A 985 -22.06 10.14 14.85
N ASP A 986 -20.92 10.24 14.14
CA ASP A 986 -20.58 11.28 13.17
C ASP A 986 -21.73 11.61 12.20
N LEU A 987 -22.34 10.59 11.63
CA LEU A 987 -23.44 10.73 10.67
C LEU A 987 -24.63 11.50 11.28
N THR A 988 -24.78 12.76 10.85
CA THR A 988 -25.76 13.75 11.36
C THR A 988 -27.27 13.41 11.21
N GLN A 989 -27.64 12.16 10.92
CA GLN A 989 -28.99 11.62 11.11
C GLN A 989 -28.97 10.19 11.69
N PRO A 990 -29.89 9.88 12.63
CA PRO A 990 -29.97 8.56 13.24
C PRO A 990 -30.29 7.47 12.22
N GLU A 991 -29.57 6.33 12.30
CA GLU A 991 -29.76 5.14 11.48
C GLU A 991 -31.23 4.70 11.42
N CYS A 992 -31.94 4.81 12.55
CA CYS A 992 -33.36 4.49 12.64
C CYS A 992 -34.17 5.44 13.54
N THR A 993 -35.47 5.53 13.24
CA THR A 993 -36.47 6.19 14.12
C THR A 993 -37.59 5.24 14.56
N THR A 994 -37.75 4.12 13.86
CA THR A 994 -38.73 3.05 14.09
C THR A 994 -38.14 1.71 13.65
N ASP A 995 -38.60 0.60 14.22
CA ASP A 995 -38.14 -0.74 13.82
C ASP A 995 -38.26 -0.99 12.29
N ALA A 996 -39.27 -0.40 11.63
CA ALA A 996 -39.49 -0.55 10.19
C ALA A 996 -38.47 0.19 9.30
N ASP A 997 -37.58 0.98 9.89
CA ASP A 997 -36.41 1.53 9.20
C ASP A 997 -35.28 0.45 9.15
N CYS A 998 -35.21 -0.42 10.17
CA CYS A 998 -34.28 -1.55 10.31
C CYS A 998 -34.70 -2.81 9.51
N GLY A 999 -35.12 -2.62 8.27
CA GLY A 999 -35.60 -3.69 7.38
C GLY A 999 -37.08 -4.06 7.59
N ASP A 1000 -37.50 -5.19 6.99
CA ASP A 1000 -38.90 -5.61 7.00
C ASP A 1000 -39.34 -6.27 8.32
N ALA A 1001 -40.65 -6.53 8.45
CA ALA A 1001 -41.27 -7.06 9.67
C ALA A 1001 -40.82 -8.49 10.08
N SER A 1002 -39.85 -9.07 9.37
CA SER A 1002 -39.20 -10.36 9.61
C SER A 1002 -37.66 -10.26 9.65
N SER A 1003 -37.07 -9.05 9.65
CA SER A 1003 -35.62 -8.84 9.52
C SER A 1003 -34.77 -9.38 10.68
N GLY A 1004 -35.35 -9.59 11.86
CA GLY A 1004 -34.57 -9.87 13.07
C GLY A 1004 -33.71 -8.70 13.56
N LYS A 1005 -33.91 -7.49 13.02
CA LYS A 1005 -33.34 -6.22 13.51
C LYS A 1005 -34.47 -5.28 13.94
N ILE A 1006 -34.22 -4.50 14.99
CA ILE A 1006 -35.16 -3.51 15.55
C ILE A 1006 -34.45 -2.18 15.79
N CYS A 1007 -35.22 -1.10 15.91
CA CYS A 1007 -34.64 0.20 16.25
C CYS A 1007 -34.54 0.33 17.76
N GLN A 1008 -33.33 0.46 18.29
CA GLN A 1008 -33.10 0.76 19.70
C GLN A 1008 -32.06 1.88 19.79
N ASP A 1009 -32.37 2.90 20.61
CA ASP A 1009 -31.44 3.99 20.93
C ASP A 1009 -30.80 4.65 19.68
N GLN A 1010 -31.61 4.71 18.61
CA GLN A 1010 -31.32 5.23 17.26
C GLN A 1010 -30.44 4.36 16.33
N ARG A 1011 -30.03 3.15 16.75
CA ARG A 1011 -29.32 2.13 15.94
C ARG A 1011 -30.16 0.85 15.68
N CYS A 1012 -29.84 0.09 14.62
CA CYS A 1012 -30.57 -1.11 14.17
C CYS A 1012 -30.01 -2.41 14.72
N VAL A 1013 -30.13 -2.60 16.03
CA VAL A 1013 -29.62 -3.78 16.76
C VAL A 1013 -30.38 -5.06 16.41
N ALA A 1014 -29.70 -6.21 16.53
CA ALA A 1014 -30.31 -7.53 16.40
C ALA A 1014 -31.34 -7.79 17.52
N GLY A 1015 -32.57 -8.13 17.16
CA GLY A 1015 -33.66 -8.33 18.10
C GLY A 1015 -35.06 -8.32 17.47
N CYS A 1016 -36.08 -8.35 18.32
CA CYS A 1016 -37.48 -8.42 17.91
C CYS A 1016 -38.41 -7.83 18.98
N ARG A 1017 -39.60 -7.39 18.56
CA ARG A 1017 -40.69 -6.96 19.46
C ARG A 1017 -41.97 -7.75 19.14
N GLY A 1018 -42.69 -8.17 20.18
CA GLY A 1018 -43.91 -8.98 20.04
C GLY A 1018 -45.17 -8.20 19.65
N VAL A 1019 -45.11 -6.85 19.64
CA VAL A 1019 -46.22 -5.96 19.29
C VAL A 1019 -45.68 -4.71 18.58
N ASP A 1020 -46.24 -4.39 17.41
CA ASP A 1020 -46.01 -3.16 16.63
C ASP A 1020 -44.53 -2.82 16.29
N GLY A 1021 -43.65 -3.84 16.29
CA GLY A 1021 -42.24 -3.77 15.86
C GLY A 1021 -41.85 -4.98 15.00
N ASN A 1022 -40.56 -5.13 14.68
CA ASN A 1022 -40.10 -6.20 13.79
C ASN A 1022 -40.06 -7.58 14.48
N GLY A 1023 -40.36 -8.61 13.68
CA GLY A 1023 -40.27 -10.02 14.06
C GLY A 1023 -39.01 -10.70 13.54
N CYS A 1024 -38.91 -11.99 13.83
CA CYS A 1024 -37.75 -12.82 13.49
C CYS A 1024 -37.83 -13.41 12.08
N PRO A 1025 -36.69 -13.83 11.50
CA PRO A 1025 -36.65 -14.57 10.24
C PRO A 1025 -37.39 -15.92 10.29
N ASP A 1026 -37.75 -16.45 9.12
CA ASP A 1026 -38.50 -17.70 8.97
C ASP A 1026 -37.77 -18.88 9.65
N GLY A 1027 -38.45 -19.52 10.62
CA GLY A 1027 -37.91 -20.62 11.43
C GLY A 1027 -37.47 -20.23 12.85
N GLN A 1028 -37.41 -18.94 13.17
CA GLN A 1028 -37.14 -18.43 14.50
C GLN A 1028 -38.39 -17.79 15.14
N VAL A 1029 -38.44 -17.77 16.46
CA VAL A 1029 -39.50 -17.16 17.27
C VAL A 1029 -38.92 -16.10 18.21
N CYS A 1030 -39.65 -15.00 18.35
CA CYS A 1030 -39.28 -13.93 19.27
C CYS A 1030 -39.50 -14.36 20.72
N THR A 1031 -38.50 -14.17 21.57
CA THR A 1031 -38.58 -14.40 23.03
C THR A 1031 -39.46 -13.35 23.74
N SER A 1032 -39.65 -12.17 23.14
CA SER A 1032 -40.58 -11.14 23.61
C SER A 1032 -42.00 -11.34 23.06
N THR A 1033 -43.00 -11.00 23.88
CA THR A 1033 -44.43 -10.98 23.50
C THR A 1033 -45.06 -9.59 23.71
N SER A 1034 -44.22 -8.56 23.80
CA SER A 1034 -44.57 -7.18 24.13
C SER A 1034 -43.69 -6.19 23.33
N ASP A 1035 -43.90 -4.90 23.57
CA ASP A 1035 -43.11 -3.75 23.09
C ASP A 1035 -41.65 -3.73 23.63
N SER A 1036 -41.38 -4.50 24.68
CA SER A 1036 -40.02 -4.83 25.14
C SER A 1036 -39.21 -5.57 24.06
N VAL A 1037 -37.92 -5.28 23.98
CA VAL A 1037 -36.96 -6.02 23.16
C VAL A 1037 -36.89 -7.49 23.61
N GLY A 1038 -36.74 -8.39 22.66
CA GLY A 1038 -36.32 -9.77 22.86
C GLY A 1038 -35.37 -10.22 21.75
N GLN A 1039 -34.78 -11.39 21.92
CA GLN A 1039 -33.95 -12.08 20.94
C GLN A 1039 -34.77 -13.07 20.11
N CYS A 1040 -34.30 -13.39 18.91
CA CYS A 1040 -34.82 -14.44 18.06
C CYS A 1040 -34.13 -15.78 18.37
N GLN A 1041 -34.91 -16.85 18.47
CA GLN A 1041 -34.43 -18.19 18.81
C GLN A 1041 -35.14 -19.26 17.97
N ALA A 1042 -34.47 -20.35 17.61
CA ALA A 1042 -35.07 -21.44 16.84
C ALA A 1042 -36.28 -22.07 17.55
N GLU A 1043 -37.30 -22.51 16.80
CA GLU A 1043 -38.47 -23.17 17.40
C GLU A 1043 -38.06 -24.43 18.20
N PRO A 1044 -38.42 -24.55 19.50
CA PRO A 1044 -38.06 -25.71 20.30
C PRO A 1044 -38.79 -26.97 19.77
N PRO A 1045 -38.08 -28.11 19.63
CA PRO A 1045 -38.64 -29.29 18.98
C PRO A 1045 -39.86 -29.86 19.73
N PRO A 1046 -40.89 -30.37 19.01
CA PRO A 1046 -42.15 -30.77 19.62
C PRO A 1046 -41.99 -31.97 20.56
N ASP A 1047 -42.20 -31.74 21.86
CA ASP A 1047 -42.11 -32.76 22.91
C ASP A 1047 -43.05 -33.95 22.65
N ASN A 1048 -42.54 -35.14 22.93
CA ASN A 1048 -42.96 -36.39 22.31
C ASN A 1048 -43.24 -37.46 23.37
N GLN A 1049 -44.36 -37.31 24.09
CA GLN A 1049 -44.87 -38.29 25.06
C GLN A 1049 -46.37 -38.62 24.87
N PRO A 1050 -46.83 -39.84 25.24
CA PRO A 1050 -48.04 -40.44 24.65
C PRO A 1050 -49.35 -40.27 25.45
N GLU A 1051 -50.49 -40.48 24.76
CA GLU A 1051 -51.80 -40.69 25.40
C GLU A 1051 -51.77 -41.83 26.45
N PRO A 1052 -52.60 -41.73 27.50
CA PRO A 1052 -53.77 -42.62 27.50
C PRO A 1052 -55.11 -42.05 28.06
N THR A 1053 -56.19 -42.35 27.34
CA THR A 1053 -57.55 -42.66 27.85
C THR A 1053 -58.48 -41.56 28.43
N ASN A 1054 -59.42 -41.13 27.59
CA ASN A 1054 -60.86 -40.89 27.92
C ASN A 1054 -61.47 -42.20 28.55
N PRO A 1055 -62.62 -42.23 29.31
CA PRO A 1055 -63.80 -41.37 29.17
C PRO A 1055 -64.63 -41.02 30.45
N GLU A 1056 -65.79 -40.36 30.22
CA GLU A 1056 -66.93 -40.05 31.14
C GLU A 1056 -66.74 -38.87 32.13
N GLY A 1057 -67.72 -37.99 32.39
CA GLY A 1057 -69.04 -37.80 31.76
C GLY A 1057 -69.96 -36.75 32.41
N CYS A 1058 -70.80 -36.08 31.61
CA CYS A 1058 -72.08 -35.40 31.98
C CYS A 1058 -72.16 -34.32 33.10
N GLY A 1059 -71.59 -33.13 32.85
CA GLY A 1059 -72.31 -31.86 32.57
C GLY A 1059 -73.34 -31.20 33.54
N CYS A 1060 -73.48 -29.87 33.40
CA CYS A 1060 -74.70 -29.11 33.73
C CYS A 1060 -74.80 -27.79 32.92
N ARG A 1061 -75.94 -27.07 33.03
CA ARG A 1061 -76.30 -25.89 32.20
C ARG A 1061 -76.05 -24.56 32.92
N THR A 1062 -75.71 -23.49 32.18
CA THR A 1062 -76.58 -22.31 31.96
C THR A 1062 -76.06 -21.37 30.85
N ALA A 1063 -76.98 -20.66 30.21
CA ALA A 1063 -76.78 -19.50 29.32
C ALA A 1063 -77.44 -18.26 29.99
N PRO A 1064 -77.45 -17.00 29.47
CA PRO A 1064 -77.15 -16.58 28.07
C PRO A 1064 -76.49 -15.18 27.85
N ALA A 1065 -76.27 -14.85 26.55
CA ALA A 1065 -76.31 -13.50 25.92
C ALA A 1065 -75.15 -12.49 26.20
N GLN A 1066 -74.79 -11.51 25.34
CA GLN A 1066 -74.90 -11.20 23.87
C GLN A 1066 -74.01 -9.94 23.61
N GLY A 1067 -73.48 -9.56 22.44
CA GLY A 1067 -73.47 -10.07 21.04
C GLY A 1067 -72.10 -9.69 20.39
N GLY A 1068 -71.89 -9.43 19.07
CA GLY A 1068 -72.74 -9.41 17.88
C GLY A 1068 -72.95 -7.99 17.29
N ALA A 1069 -72.46 -7.59 16.11
CA ALA A 1069 -71.69 -8.30 15.07
C ALA A 1069 -71.00 -7.35 14.04
N LEU A 1070 -70.17 -7.92 13.14
CA LEU A 1070 -69.72 -7.41 11.82
C LEU A 1070 -70.94 -7.11 10.88
N PRO A 1071 -70.84 -6.54 9.62
CA PRO A 1071 -69.68 -6.53 8.69
C PRO A 1071 -69.54 -5.36 7.65
N LEU A 1072 -68.55 -5.52 6.73
CA LEU A 1072 -68.57 -5.21 5.27
C LEU A 1072 -68.49 -3.76 4.68
N THR A 1073 -67.45 -3.56 3.84
CA THR A 1073 -67.41 -2.92 2.49
C THR A 1073 -67.72 -1.42 2.23
N LEU A 1074 -66.68 -0.74 1.71
CA LEU A 1074 -66.61 0.04 0.45
C LEU A 1074 -67.23 1.46 0.29
N THR A 1075 -66.45 2.31 -0.39
CA THR A 1075 -66.79 3.52 -1.21
C THR A 1075 -67.13 4.89 -0.59
N LEU A 1076 -66.72 5.92 -1.35
CA LEU A 1076 -66.79 7.37 -1.13
C LEU A 1076 -68.21 7.96 -0.96
N VAL A 1077 -68.32 9.12 -0.29
CA VAL A 1077 -68.72 10.43 -0.90
C VAL A 1077 -68.81 11.55 0.17
N ALA A 1078 -68.49 12.81 -0.22
CA ALA A 1078 -68.45 13.99 0.66
C ALA A 1078 -69.84 14.59 1.03
N GLY A 1079 -69.94 15.34 2.14
CA GLY A 1079 -71.25 15.71 2.73
C GLY A 1079 -71.37 16.94 3.67
N LEU A 1080 -70.61 18.01 3.47
CA LEU A 1080 -70.97 19.44 3.75
C LEU A 1080 -71.96 19.82 4.91
N LEU A 1081 -71.46 20.54 5.95
CA LEU A 1081 -71.87 21.93 6.40
C LEU A 1081 -72.09 22.23 7.90
N PHE A 1082 -71.57 23.41 8.28
CA PHE A 1082 -72.00 24.36 9.33
C PHE A 1082 -72.20 23.94 10.80
N ALA A 1083 -71.26 24.39 11.64
CA ALA A 1083 -71.58 25.12 12.87
C ALA A 1083 -70.69 26.39 12.96
N THR A 1084 -71.13 27.47 13.62
CA THR A 1084 -70.39 28.75 13.64
C THR A 1084 -70.16 29.29 15.05
N ARG A 1085 -69.02 29.99 15.23
CA ARG A 1085 -68.75 31.21 16.04
C ARG A 1085 -67.75 31.11 17.21
N ARG A 1086 -66.81 32.08 17.16
CA ARG A 1086 -66.16 32.84 18.27
C ARG A 1086 -65.09 32.07 19.06
N ARG A 1087 -64.01 32.69 19.57
CA ARG A 1087 -63.61 34.14 19.62
C ARG A 1087 -62.14 34.25 20.05
N ARG A 1088 -61.36 35.18 19.45
CA ARG A 1088 -60.21 35.97 20.03
C ARG A 1088 -59.08 35.19 20.74
N ALA A 1089 -57.83 35.63 20.79
CA ALA A 1089 -57.06 36.77 20.24
C ALA A 1089 -55.56 36.38 20.41
N ALA A 1090 -54.57 37.05 19.81
CA ALA A 1090 -54.60 38.35 19.11
C ALA A 1090 -54.28 38.25 17.61
#